data_AF-A0A917P803-F1
#
_entry.id   AF-A0A917P803-F1
#
_cell.length_a   1.000
_cell.length_b   1.000
_cell.length_c   1.000
_cell.angle_alpha   90.00
_cell.angle_beta   90.00
_cell.angle_gamma   90.00
#
_symmetry.space_group_name_H-M   'P 1'
#
loop_
_entity.id
_entity.type
_entity.pdbx_description
1 polymer ?
#
loop_
_entity_poly.entity_id
_entity_poly.type
_entity_poly.pdbx_seq_one_letter_code
_entity_poly.pdbx_strand_id
1 'polypeptide(L)'
;MGLQEHELGAWCAPGGAAPVQGETTWSFLHRVAVCYGLEVGELLAWGWWQWVNPVAQSRGRRPDGDVLLNVTAQAQVAAWAGFPVMHLARALPSWTAGPASFGERARADRGWARWRVGAQAWGPVSFGCRLCAARRSGRVQRVWRYGQRWDRVCARHGRWLLDVGDGHDLEYLDVGGCRELAAAQARWPRVARRAVRAGAELGDVFAVARAVVCGWWQQEAFWQREQVWGQRLERVTLDTSRKNEAASEWPAAWWRLVARDAVVFPEVVVVAAALVDPALRLLVTDERPLVRRSRHHGRFVTALGSRLERGWLGEVERPERPSALQAWMRGLARELRSPSLACSTHSGMWWVQAAHQPVEVGAGLRLLATTPPVAVRRHVGAAGWRAELCVPRRVGQGAGLKAVSEERFGEGLGHARGYVARHGHLAVPHADAPQDGFDLGRWLANLRAASAGLPPEHVRMLAELDVWWNPPWPISWQRAWHRARAHTLAHGPLSGGDNLAGLPRWLERWLRRQIADYSQLAAEQQQLLDQLGLTPAEIDRFHAWPARRRSVMHGLEAARAYTARHGHLAVSQPTTHDGFALGKWLNQVRHRQRAATPPTRLGRQLTALDTWWNPPWTLDWQRYYWAARHHLHGLPDGVVWWPGRPDEDQTRQWLHEQQASWQHLHDRQRELIRSLAADTSGTGRRGL
;
A
#
# COMPACT_ATOMS: atom_id res chain seq x y z
N MET A 1 24.17 5.58 -0.50
CA MET A 1 23.57 6.90 -0.78
C MET A 1 22.47 6.66 -1.80
N GLY A 2 21.31 7.27 -1.60
CA GLY A 2 20.08 6.99 -2.34
C GLY A 2 20.15 7.59 -3.73
N LEU A 3 19.21 7.22 -4.60
CA LEU A 3 18.87 8.11 -5.70
C LEU A 3 18.56 9.47 -5.07
N GLN A 4 19.24 10.54 -5.52
CA GLN A 4 18.83 11.88 -5.11
C GLN A 4 17.46 12.17 -5.74
N GLU A 5 16.64 12.97 -5.08
CA GLU A 5 15.26 13.27 -5.49
C GLU A 5 15.16 13.81 -6.94
N HIS A 6 16.22 14.48 -7.41
CA HIS A 6 16.35 14.96 -8.79
C HIS A 6 16.60 13.85 -9.83
N GLU A 7 17.13 12.70 -9.43
CA GLU A 7 17.43 11.58 -10.34
C GLU A 7 16.14 10.85 -10.76
N LEU A 8 15.07 10.86 -9.95
CA LEU A 8 13.77 10.35 -10.41
C LEU A 8 13.11 11.27 -11.44
N GLY A 9 13.36 12.59 -11.33
CA GLY A 9 12.92 13.58 -12.32
C GLY A 9 13.62 13.43 -13.68
N ALA A 10 14.81 12.82 -13.72
CA ALA A 10 15.61 12.64 -14.92
C ALA A 10 15.28 11.35 -15.71
N TRP A 11 14.54 10.40 -15.12
CA TRP A 11 14.35 9.06 -15.71
C TRP A 11 13.14 8.89 -16.63
N CYS A 12 12.25 9.88 -16.70
CA CYS A 12 11.21 10.09 -17.73
C CYS A 12 10.37 11.29 -17.27
N ALA A 13 9.84 12.08 -18.19
CA ALA A 13 9.12 13.32 -17.88
C ALA A 13 8.03 13.14 -16.79
N PRO A 14 7.90 14.09 -15.84
CA PRO A 14 6.81 14.08 -14.86
C PRO A 14 5.44 14.01 -15.57
N GLY A 15 4.59 13.03 -15.20
CA GLY A 15 3.22 12.93 -15.74
C GLY A 15 2.57 11.54 -15.87
N GLY A 16 3.20 10.44 -15.43
CA GLY A 16 2.73 9.08 -15.81
C GLY A 16 1.45 8.54 -15.14
N ALA A 17 1.09 8.99 -13.94
CA ALA A 17 -0.06 8.47 -13.19
C ALA A 17 -0.98 9.59 -12.71
N ALA A 18 -1.91 10.04 -13.56
CA ALA A 18 -2.96 10.96 -13.12
C ALA A 18 -3.85 10.29 -12.04
N PRO A 19 -4.13 10.97 -10.91
CA PRO A 19 -4.95 10.40 -9.85
C PRO A 19 -6.42 10.25 -10.33
N VAL A 20 -7.07 9.20 -9.86
CA VAL A 20 -8.50 8.96 -10.09
C VAL A 20 -9.29 9.51 -8.91
N GLN A 21 -10.46 10.12 -9.18
CA GLN A 21 -11.28 10.68 -8.11
C GLN A 21 -11.73 9.60 -7.12
N GLY A 22 -11.44 9.80 -5.84
CA GLY A 22 -11.73 8.86 -4.76
C GLY A 22 -10.72 7.72 -4.62
N GLU A 23 -9.63 7.73 -5.39
CA GLU A 23 -8.57 6.71 -5.32
C GLU A 23 -7.90 6.67 -3.93
N THR A 24 -7.53 5.47 -3.48
CA THR A 24 -6.77 5.32 -2.23
C THR A 24 -5.32 5.77 -2.45
N THR A 25 -4.66 6.30 -1.42
CA THR A 25 -3.24 6.66 -1.52
C THR A 25 -2.40 5.41 -1.83
N TRP A 26 -2.82 4.25 -1.31
CA TRP A 26 -2.22 2.96 -1.64
C TRP A 26 -2.29 2.59 -3.13
N SER A 27 -3.48 2.72 -3.74
CA SER A 27 -3.66 2.53 -5.20
C SER A 27 -2.78 3.46 -6.01
N PHE A 28 -2.74 4.73 -5.60
CA PHE A 28 -1.96 5.73 -6.29
C PHE A 28 -0.46 5.40 -6.27
N LEU A 29 0.09 4.98 -5.12
CA LEU A 29 1.49 4.57 -5.00
C LEU A 29 1.84 3.36 -5.88
N HIS A 30 0.96 2.37 -5.98
CA HIS A 30 1.13 1.26 -6.92
C HIS A 30 1.27 1.76 -8.35
N ARG A 31 0.39 2.67 -8.77
CA ARG A 31 0.41 3.20 -10.15
C ARG A 31 1.61 4.08 -10.43
N VAL A 32 2.05 4.86 -9.43
CA VAL A 32 3.30 5.62 -9.52
C VAL A 32 4.48 4.67 -9.66
N ALA A 33 4.59 3.60 -8.87
CA ALA A 33 5.67 2.62 -8.98
C ALA A 33 5.76 1.99 -10.38
N VAL A 34 4.61 1.61 -10.96
CA VAL A 34 4.52 1.08 -12.33
C VAL A 34 4.99 2.09 -13.38
N CYS A 35 4.84 3.40 -13.14
CA CYS A 35 5.38 4.42 -14.03
C CYS A 35 6.91 4.34 -14.17
N TYR A 36 7.58 3.89 -13.11
CA TYR A 36 9.02 3.70 -13.04
C TYR A 36 9.47 2.25 -13.31
N GLY A 37 8.56 1.35 -13.71
CA GLY A 37 8.88 -0.06 -13.93
C GLY A 37 9.21 -0.84 -12.65
N LEU A 38 8.65 -0.39 -11.52
CA LEU A 38 8.85 -0.94 -10.18
C LEU A 38 7.56 -1.53 -9.60
N GLU A 39 7.71 -2.46 -8.68
CA GLU A 39 6.65 -2.80 -7.74
C GLU A 39 6.60 -1.79 -6.58
N VAL A 40 5.42 -1.58 -5.99
CA VAL A 40 5.28 -0.70 -4.82
C VAL A 40 6.16 -1.15 -3.65
N GLY A 41 6.41 -2.46 -3.53
CA GLY A 41 7.29 -3.02 -2.51
C GLY A 41 8.73 -2.52 -2.68
N GLU A 42 9.21 -2.49 -3.92
CA GLU A 42 10.54 -1.99 -4.27
C GLU A 42 10.65 -0.48 -4.03
N LEU A 43 9.63 0.29 -4.43
CA LEU A 43 9.54 1.73 -4.17
C LEU A 43 9.64 2.04 -2.67
N LEU A 44 8.94 1.26 -1.84
CA LEU A 44 8.91 1.45 -0.39
C LEU A 44 10.15 0.89 0.34
N ALA A 45 10.89 -0.04 -0.26
CA ALA A 45 12.08 -0.66 0.32
C ALA A 45 13.31 0.28 0.32
N TRP A 46 13.23 1.43 -0.32
CA TRP A 46 14.34 2.38 -0.46
C TRP A 46 14.64 3.21 0.80
N GLY A 47 13.85 3.04 1.87
CA GLY A 47 14.15 3.61 3.19
C GLY A 47 13.89 5.12 3.31
N TRP A 48 13.18 5.71 2.35
CA TRP A 48 12.80 7.13 2.37
C TRP A 48 11.85 7.46 3.51
N TRP A 49 10.99 6.51 3.90
CA TRP A 49 9.99 6.73 4.94
C TRP A 49 10.25 5.89 6.19
N GLN A 50 9.86 6.43 7.34
CA GLN A 50 9.73 5.68 8.58
C GLN A 50 8.28 5.26 8.78
N TRP A 51 8.08 3.97 9.04
CA TRP A 51 6.76 3.40 9.29
C TRP A 51 6.45 3.45 10.78
N VAL A 52 5.35 4.11 11.15
CA VAL A 52 4.95 4.26 12.56
C VAL A 52 4.39 2.97 13.14
N ASN A 53 3.74 2.17 12.30
CA ASN A 53 3.27 0.84 12.65
C ASN A 53 3.88 -0.18 11.69
N PRO A 54 4.19 -1.40 12.16
CA PRO A 54 4.62 -2.46 11.28
C PRO A 54 3.53 -2.69 10.24
N VAL A 55 3.88 -2.53 8.97
CA VAL A 55 3.07 -3.05 7.88
C VAL A 55 3.06 -4.56 8.10
N ALA A 56 1.92 -5.15 8.44
CA ALA A 56 1.85 -6.58 8.78
C ALA A 56 2.40 -7.41 7.61
N GLN A 57 3.66 -7.85 7.73
CA GLN A 57 4.36 -8.61 6.70
C GLN A 57 3.84 -10.06 6.59
N SER A 58 3.04 -10.51 7.56
CA SER A 58 2.65 -11.92 7.72
C SER A 58 1.31 -12.32 7.10
N ARG A 59 0.47 -11.36 6.66
CA ARG A 59 -0.73 -11.61 5.84
C ARG A 59 -0.75 -10.51 4.80
N GLY A 60 -0.56 -10.84 3.53
CA GLY A 60 -0.32 -9.88 2.43
C GLY A 60 -1.13 -8.57 2.55
N ARG A 61 -0.49 -7.44 2.22
CA ARG A 61 -1.08 -6.10 2.30
C ARG A 61 -2.50 -6.13 1.74
N ARG A 62 -3.50 -5.99 2.62
CA ARG A 62 -4.89 -6.09 2.19
C ARG A 62 -5.21 -4.88 1.31
N PRO A 63 -5.78 -5.08 0.11
CA PRO A 63 -6.03 -3.98 -0.81
C PRO A 63 -7.19 -3.04 -0.36
N ASP A 64 -7.86 -3.33 0.75
CA ASP A 64 -8.80 -2.46 1.47
C ASP A 64 -8.13 -1.51 2.50
N GLY A 65 -6.80 -1.62 2.66
CA GLY A 65 -6.00 -0.71 3.47
C GLY A 65 -5.52 0.52 2.70
N ASP A 66 -5.02 1.50 3.44
CA ASP A 66 -4.49 2.74 2.89
C ASP A 66 -3.24 3.20 3.65
N VAL A 67 -2.50 4.12 3.03
CA VAL A 67 -1.27 4.69 3.57
C VAL A 67 -1.47 6.16 3.84
N LEU A 68 -1.29 6.55 5.10
CA LEU A 68 -1.26 7.94 5.54
C LEU A 68 0.18 8.45 5.48
N LEU A 69 0.35 9.67 4.99
CA LEU A 69 1.65 10.29 4.75
C LEU A 69 1.72 11.64 5.49
N ASN A 70 2.88 11.95 6.08
CA ASN A 70 3.14 13.29 6.60
C ASN A 70 3.43 14.28 5.45
N VAL A 71 3.55 15.58 5.76
CA VAL A 71 3.72 16.63 4.75
C VAL A 71 4.92 16.38 3.84
N THR A 72 6.05 15.95 4.41
CA THR A 72 7.28 15.64 3.67
C THR A 72 7.10 14.46 2.72
N ALA A 73 6.52 13.35 3.18
CA ALA A 73 6.25 12.20 2.31
C ALA A 73 5.23 12.54 1.21
N GLN A 74 4.24 13.41 1.49
CA GLN A 74 3.30 13.90 0.49
C GLN A 74 3.97 14.72 -0.62
N ALA A 75 4.85 15.64 -0.24
CA ALA A 75 5.63 16.43 -1.20
C ALA A 75 6.46 15.52 -2.11
N GLN A 76 7.06 14.47 -1.53
CA GLN A 76 7.86 13.50 -2.27
C GLN A 76 7.02 12.71 -3.29
N VAL A 77 5.85 12.19 -2.88
CA VAL A 77 4.93 11.48 -3.80
C VAL A 77 4.39 12.41 -4.89
N ALA A 78 4.09 13.66 -4.54
CA ALA A 78 3.68 14.69 -5.49
C ALA A 78 4.76 14.94 -6.56
N ALA A 79 6.02 15.02 -6.13
CA ALA A 79 7.18 15.14 -7.03
C ALA A 79 7.30 13.92 -7.94
N TRP A 80 7.23 12.68 -7.41
CA TRP A 80 7.29 11.46 -8.22
C TRP A 80 6.15 11.35 -9.24
N ALA A 81 4.96 11.83 -8.89
CA ALA A 81 3.82 11.76 -9.78
C ALA A 81 3.78 12.90 -10.81
N GLY A 82 4.51 13.99 -10.58
CA GLY A 82 4.42 15.20 -11.41
C GLY A 82 3.14 16.00 -11.20
N PHE A 83 2.50 15.90 -10.03
CA PHE A 83 1.26 16.61 -9.71
C PHE A 83 1.41 17.43 -8.43
N PRO A 84 0.88 18.68 -8.37
CA PRO A 84 0.90 19.46 -7.14
C PRO A 84 0.17 18.73 -6.00
N VAL A 85 0.66 18.89 -4.76
CA VAL A 85 0.06 18.30 -3.56
C VAL A 85 -1.44 18.64 -3.46
N MET A 86 -1.85 19.85 -3.85
CA MET A 86 -3.26 20.27 -3.86
C MET A 86 -4.13 19.57 -4.91
N HIS A 87 -3.53 19.07 -5.99
CA HIS A 87 -4.25 18.20 -6.94
C HIS A 87 -4.49 16.84 -6.30
N LEU A 88 -3.45 16.24 -5.71
CA LEU A 88 -3.55 14.95 -5.04
C LEU A 88 -4.54 14.99 -3.86
N ALA A 89 -4.51 16.07 -3.06
CA ALA A 89 -5.44 16.28 -1.95
C ALA A 89 -6.92 16.33 -2.37
N ARG A 90 -7.22 16.77 -3.60
CA ARG A 90 -8.59 16.80 -4.15
C ARG A 90 -9.05 15.44 -4.67
N ALA A 91 -8.11 14.62 -5.15
CA ALA A 91 -8.41 13.34 -5.75
C ALA A 91 -8.38 12.17 -4.75
N LEU A 92 -7.47 12.22 -3.77
CA LEU A 92 -7.18 11.15 -2.82
C LEU A 92 -7.79 11.46 -1.44
N PRO A 93 -8.88 10.80 -1.02
CA PRO A 93 -9.63 11.17 0.20
C PRO A 93 -8.84 11.10 1.51
N SER A 94 -7.91 10.16 1.63
CA SER A 94 -7.09 9.98 2.84
C SER A 94 -5.90 10.93 2.92
N TRP A 95 -5.60 11.65 1.85
CA TRP A 95 -4.41 12.49 1.73
C TRP A 95 -4.40 13.59 2.79
N THR A 96 -5.48 14.35 2.93
CA THR A 96 -5.56 15.45 3.91
C THR A 96 -5.56 14.98 5.36
N ALA A 97 -6.00 13.75 5.63
CA ALA A 97 -5.98 13.16 6.96
C ALA A 97 -4.58 12.69 7.40
N GLY A 98 -3.63 12.60 6.46
CA GLY A 98 -2.26 12.16 6.70
C GLY A 98 -1.56 12.96 7.80
N PRO A 99 -1.32 14.27 7.63
CA PRO A 99 -0.58 15.10 8.58
C PRO A 99 -1.14 15.06 10.00
N ALA A 100 -2.47 15.17 10.16
CA ALA A 100 -3.11 15.14 11.48
C ALA A 100 -2.86 13.83 12.25
N SER A 101 -2.62 12.72 11.54
CA SER A 101 -2.35 11.42 12.17
C SER A 101 -0.96 11.33 12.82
N PHE A 102 -0.04 12.23 12.52
CA PHE A 102 1.36 12.16 12.96
C PHE A 102 1.73 13.11 14.12
N GLY A 103 0.81 13.95 14.60
CA GLY A 103 1.08 14.90 15.70
C GLY A 103 2.29 15.80 15.39
N GLU A 104 3.26 15.85 16.30
CA GLU A 104 4.52 16.59 16.11
C GLU A 104 5.30 16.19 14.84
N ARG A 105 5.15 14.94 14.38
CA ARG A 105 5.84 14.42 13.18
C ARG A 105 5.16 14.84 11.87
N ALA A 106 4.04 15.55 11.92
CA ALA A 106 3.29 15.99 10.75
C ALA A 106 4.15 16.83 9.78
N ARG A 107 5.03 17.69 10.32
CA ARG A 107 5.92 18.59 9.57
C ARG A 107 7.40 18.25 9.76
N ALA A 108 7.72 17.04 10.20
CA ALA A 108 9.12 16.62 10.32
C ALA A 108 9.81 16.59 8.95
N ASP A 109 11.07 17.00 8.89
CA ASP A 109 11.89 16.99 7.65
C ASP A 109 12.09 15.59 7.05
N ARG A 110 11.76 14.55 7.81
CA ARG A 110 11.78 13.16 7.36
C ARG A 110 10.39 12.70 6.93
N GLY A 111 10.32 11.89 5.87
CA GLY A 111 9.09 11.22 5.46
C GLY A 111 8.61 10.20 6.50
N TRP A 112 7.34 10.30 6.90
CA TRP A 112 6.67 9.33 7.77
C TRP A 112 5.44 8.75 7.08
N ALA A 113 5.25 7.44 7.27
CA ALA A 113 4.12 6.70 6.75
C ALA A 113 3.44 5.88 7.86
N ARG A 114 2.13 5.71 7.73
CA ARG A 114 1.33 4.86 8.62
C ARG A 114 0.33 4.07 7.80
N TRP A 115 0.27 2.77 8.04
CA TRP A 115 -0.76 1.92 7.48
C TRP A 115 -2.07 2.08 8.27
N ARG A 116 -3.22 2.16 7.59
CA ARG A 116 -4.55 2.20 8.22
C ARG A 116 -5.54 1.41 7.39
N VAL A 117 -6.49 0.75 8.03
CA VAL A 117 -7.66 0.23 7.32
C VAL A 117 -8.58 1.41 7.02
N GLY A 118 -8.64 1.83 5.75
CA GLY A 118 -9.37 3.03 5.34
C GLY A 118 -10.89 2.91 5.41
N ALA A 119 -11.39 1.67 5.38
CA ALA A 119 -12.83 1.37 5.35
C ALA A 119 -13.63 2.06 6.46
N GLN A 120 -13.04 2.18 7.66
CA GLN A 120 -13.71 2.78 8.82
C GLN A 120 -13.82 4.30 8.77
N ALA A 121 -12.92 4.98 8.04
CA ALA A 121 -12.87 6.44 8.03
C ALA A 121 -13.45 7.06 6.75
N TRP A 122 -13.31 6.37 5.60
CA TRP A 122 -13.70 6.91 4.29
C TRP A 122 -14.71 6.03 3.54
N GLY A 123 -15.17 4.95 4.17
CA GLY A 123 -16.12 4.01 3.58
C GLY A 123 -15.44 2.85 2.82
N PRO A 124 -16.22 1.91 2.27
CA PRO A 124 -15.68 0.70 1.67
C PRO A 124 -14.80 0.98 0.46
N VAL A 125 -13.79 0.12 0.28
CA VAL A 125 -12.86 0.18 -0.85
C VAL A 125 -13.36 -0.75 -1.95
N SER A 126 -13.53 -0.19 -3.14
CA SER A 126 -13.93 -0.91 -4.33
C SER A 126 -12.85 -0.85 -5.41
N PHE A 127 -12.94 -1.73 -6.38
CA PHE A 127 -12.16 -1.58 -7.60
C PHE A 127 -12.60 -0.29 -8.33
N GLY A 128 -11.66 0.38 -8.98
CA GLY A 128 -11.92 1.44 -9.93
C GLY A 128 -12.04 0.89 -11.35
N CYS A 129 -12.74 1.60 -12.23
CA CYS A 129 -12.81 1.20 -13.63
C CYS A 129 -11.44 1.40 -14.31
N ARG A 130 -10.74 0.29 -14.61
CA ARG A 130 -9.44 0.29 -15.31
C ARG A 130 -9.45 1.11 -16.62
N LEU A 131 -10.55 1.09 -17.37
CA LEU A 131 -10.68 1.87 -18.61
C LEU A 131 -10.79 3.38 -18.35
N CYS A 132 -11.48 3.80 -17.29
CA CYS A 132 -11.49 5.20 -16.88
C CYS A 132 -10.11 5.66 -16.42
N ALA A 133 -9.38 4.80 -15.69
CA ALA A 133 -8.03 5.09 -15.26
C ALA A 133 -7.07 5.20 -16.46
N ALA A 134 -7.15 4.23 -17.38
CA ALA A 134 -6.36 4.22 -18.62
C ALA A 134 -6.56 5.48 -19.45
N ARG A 135 -7.79 5.98 -19.57
CA ARG A 135 -8.05 7.23 -20.29
C ARG A 135 -7.36 8.45 -19.65
N ARG A 136 -7.13 8.42 -18.33
CA ARG A 136 -6.49 9.52 -17.60
C ARG A 136 -4.96 9.42 -17.57
N SER A 137 -4.42 8.19 -17.52
CA SER A 137 -2.98 7.94 -17.34
C SER A 137 -2.30 7.24 -18.52
N GLY A 138 -3.01 7.02 -19.63
CA GLY A 138 -2.49 6.31 -20.81
C GLY A 138 -2.17 4.82 -20.60
N ARG A 139 -2.43 4.26 -19.41
CA ARG A 139 -2.07 2.88 -19.02
C ARG A 139 -3.21 2.18 -18.31
N VAL A 140 -3.53 0.96 -18.73
CA VAL A 140 -4.52 0.10 -18.07
C VAL A 140 -3.91 -0.46 -16.80
N GLN A 141 -4.33 0.09 -15.66
CA GLN A 141 -3.87 -0.32 -14.34
C GLN A 141 -5.05 -0.55 -13.41
N ARG A 142 -4.88 -1.49 -12.47
CA ARG A 142 -5.82 -1.68 -11.36
C ARG A 142 -5.87 -0.41 -10.53
N VAL A 143 -7.07 -0.06 -10.10
CA VAL A 143 -7.31 1.09 -9.22
C VAL A 143 -8.13 0.61 -8.05
N TRP A 144 -7.80 1.06 -6.85
CA TRP A 144 -8.67 0.93 -5.68
C TRP A 144 -9.14 2.31 -5.26
N ARG A 145 -10.44 2.44 -4.99
CA ARG A 145 -11.06 3.70 -4.63
C ARG A 145 -12.00 3.53 -3.47
N TYR A 146 -12.13 4.57 -2.67
CA TYR A 146 -13.28 4.71 -1.80
C TYR A 146 -14.51 4.88 -2.69
N GLY A 147 -15.47 3.97 -2.51
CA GLY A 147 -16.65 3.89 -3.35
C GLY A 147 -17.80 3.35 -2.54
N GLN A 148 -18.73 4.23 -2.18
CA GLN A 148 -19.98 3.81 -1.55
C GLN A 148 -20.75 2.87 -2.48
N ARG A 149 -21.61 2.01 -1.92
CA ARG A 149 -22.33 0.98 -2.69
C ARG A 149 -23.24 1.57 -3.77
N TRP A 150 -23.70 2.81 -3.58
CA TRP A 150 -24.51 3.54 -4.56
C TRP A 150 -23.69 4.26 -5.64
N ASP A 151 -22.36 4.26 -5.55
CA ASP A 151 -21.44 4.90 -6.52
C ASP A 151 -20.55 3.87 -7.22
N ARG A 152 -21.09 2.67 -7.46
CA ARG A 152 -20.40 1.49 -8.01
C ARG A 152 -20.51 1.36 -9.52
N VAL A 153 -21.49 2.02 -10.13
CA VAL A 153 -21.75 1.89 -11.57
C VAL A 153 -20.85 2.83 -12.36
N CYS A 154 -19.92 2.26 -13.12
CA CYS A 154 -19.24 2.96 -14.19
C CYS A 154 -20.16 3.02 -15.42
N ALA A 155 -21.03 4.03 -15.47
CA ALA A 155 -22.00 4.22 -16.56
C ALA A 155 -21.33 4.25 -17.95
N ARG A 156 -20.12 4.83 -18.03
CA ARG A 156 -19.36 4.95 -19.27
C ARG A 156 -18.97 3.61 -19.89
N HIS A 157 -18.65 2.62 -19.07
CA HIS A 157 -18.12 1.33 -19.52
C HIS A 157 -19.05 0.17 -19.19
N GLY A 158 -20.24 0.44 -18.64
CA GLY A 158 -21.21 -0.59 -18.28
C GLY A 158 -20.69 -1.58 -17.24
N ARG A 159 -20.00 -1.09 -16.19
CA ARG A 159 -19.39 -1.96 -15.17
C ARG A 159 -19.92 -1.66 -13.77
N TRP A 160 -20.31 -2.68 -13.03
CA TRP A 160 -20.52 -2.60 -11.59
C TRP A 160 -19.22 -2.98 -10.88
N LEU A 161 -18.63 -2.06 -10.14
CA LEU A 161 -17.33 -2.24 -9.51
C LEU A 161 -17.47 -3.00 -8.18
N LEU A 162 -16.74 -4.10 -8.01
CA LEU A 162 -16.88 -4.97 -6.83
C LEU A 162 -16.03 -4.48 -5.66
N ASP A 163 -16.38 -4.97 -4.47
CA ASP A 163 -15.63 -4.73 -3.23
C ASP A 163 -14.28 -5.45 -3.26
N VAL A 164 -13.30 -4.81 -2.65
CA VAL A 164 -11.95 -5.35 -2.55
C VAL A 164 -11.85 -6.19 -1.27
N GLY A 165 -11.27 -7.38 -1.38
CA GLY A 165 -11.02 -8.24 -0.21
C GLY A 165 -12.19 -9.17 0.16
N ASP A 166 -13.17 -9.34 -0.72
CA ASP A 166 -14.30 -10.26 -0.54
C ASP A 166 -13.95 -11.76 -0.76
N GLY A 167 -12.67 -12.08 -0.98
CA GLY A 167 -12.23 -13.46 -1.18
C GLY A 167 -12.39 -13.97 -2.62
N HIS A 168 -12.57 -13.06 -3.58
CA HIS A 168 -12.49 -13.32 -5.01
C HIS A 168 -11.69 -12.22 -5.72
N ASP A 169 -11.15 -12.52 -6.90
CA ASP A 169 -10.34 -11.57 -7.70
C ASP A 169 -11.13 -10.83 -8.79
N LEU A 170 -12.43 -11.13 -8.93
CA LEU A 170 -13.29 -10.45 -9.91
C LEU A 170 -13.46 -8.96 -9.55
N GLU A 171 -13.07 -8.08 -10.47
CA GLU A 171 -13.05 -6.63 -10.21
C GLU A 171 -14.37 -5.93 -10.50
N TYR A 172 -15.13 -6.47 -11.44
CA TYR A 172 -16.39 -5.88 -11.88
C TYR A 172 -17.34 -6.94 -12.42
N LEU A 173 -18.63 -6.60 -12.40
CA LEU A 173 -19.68 -7.28 -13.15
C LEU A 173 -19.97 -6.46 -14.40
N ASP A 174 -20.14 -7.14 -15.54
CA ASP A 174 -20.63 -6.48 -16.75
C ASP A 174 -22.13 -6.22 -16.63
N VAL A 175 -22.49 -4.95 -16.71
CA VAL A 175 -23.87 -4.47 -16.61
C VAL A 175 -24.24 -3.60 -17.81
N GLY A 176 -23.45 -3.64 -18.89
CA GLY A 176 -23.68 -2.82 -20.09
C GLY A 176 -25.04 -3.10 -20.73
N GLY A 177 -25.53 -4.34 -20.62
CA GLY A 177 -26.85 -4.76 -21.08
C GLY A 177 -28.03 -4.42 -20.15
N CYS A 178 -27.78 -3.73 -19.03
CA CYS A 178 -28.80 -3.41 -18.02
C CYS A 178 -28.98 -1.89 -17.89
N ARG A 179 -29.79 -1.29 -18.77
CA ARG A 179 -30.03 0.17 -18.81
C ARG A 179 -30.67 0.71 -17.53
N GLU A 180 -31.40 -0.13 -16.82
CA GLU A 180 -32.07 0.17 -15.56
C GLU A 180 -31.08 0.55 -14.47
N LEU A 181 -29.87 -0.05 -14.45
CA LEU A 181 -28.82 0.29 -13.48
C LEU A 181 -28.27 1.70 -13.73
N ALA A 182 -28.06 2.06 -15.00
CA ALA A 182 -27.62 3.41 -15.36
C ALA A 182 -28.70 4.46 -15.00
N ALA A 183 -29.98 4.14 -15.25
CA ALA A 183 -31.10 4.99 -14.84
C ALA A 183 -31.21 5.14 -13.32
N ALA A 184 -31.01 4.06 -12.56
CA ALA A 184 -30.99 4.08 -11.10
C ALA A 184 -29.84 4.95 -10.56
N GLN A 185 -28.63 4.79 -11.12
CA GLN A 185 -27.46 5.61 -10.77
C GLN A 185 -27.73 7.11 -11.04
N ALA A 186 -28.40 7.44 -12.15
CA ALA A 186 -28.75 8.82 -12.49
C ALA A 186 -29.84 9.41 -11.58
N ARG A 187 -30.71 8.58 -10.98
CA ARG A 187 -31.76 8.99 -10.03
C ARG A 187 -31.20 9.24 -8.63
N TRP A 188 -30.15 8.53 -8.23
CA TRP A 188 -29.59 8.60 -6.87
C TRP A 188 -29.32 10.03 -6.35
N PRO A 189 -28.71 10.97 -7.12
CA PRO A 189 -28.50 12.34 -6.65
C PRO A 189 -29.78 13.09 -6.26
N ARG A 190 -30.94 12.77 -6.86
CA ARG A 190 -32.23 13.36 -6.48
C ARG A 190 -32.70 12.80 -5.13
N VAL A 191 -32.53 11.50 -4.92
CA VAL A 191 -32.85 10.83 -3.63
C VAL A 191 -31.96 11.40 -2.53
N ALA A 192 -30.65 11.54 -2.80
CA ALA A 192 -29.70 12.09 -1.85
C ALA A 192 -30.07 13.52 -1.41
N ARG A 193 -30.41 14.41 -2.36
CA ARG A 193 -30.88 15.76 -2.01
C ARG A 193 -32.15 15.76 -1.16
N ARG A 194 -33.07 14.82 -1.40
CA ARG A 194 -34.30 14.69 -0.62
C ARG A 194 -34.05 14.14 0.78
N ALA A 195 -33.13 13.19 0.91
CA ALA A 195 -32.68 12.66 2.21
C ALA A 195 -32.07 13.77 3.08
N VAL A 196 -31.15 14.56 2.53
CA VAL A 196 -30.50 15.67 3.25
C VAL A 196 -31.54 16.71 3.71
N ARG A 197 -32.50 17.08 2.85
CA ARG A 197 -33.60 17.99 3.23
C ARG A 197 -34.50 17.42 4.33
N ALA A 198 -34.59 16.09 4.42
CA ALA A 198 -35.34 15.39 5.44
C ALA A 198 -34.51 15.12 6.72
N GLY A 199 -33.30 15.68 6.82
CA GLY A 199 -32.41 15.49 7.97
C GLY A 199 -31.86 14.07 8.12
N ALA A 200 -31.85 13.27 7.05
CA ALA A 200 -31.39 11.88 7.08
C ALA A 200 -30.00 11.74 6.44
N GLU A 201 -29.13 10.97 7.09
CA GLU A 201 -27.83 10.59 6.54
C GLU A 201 -27.99 9.64 5.35
N LEU A 202 -27.22 9.88 4.29
CA LEU A 202 -27.34 9.12 3.02
C LEU A 202 -27.06 7.63 3.21
N GLY A 203 -26.08 7.33 4.07
CA GLY A 203 -25.69 5.96 4.41
C GLY A 203 -26.84 5.18 5.03
N ASP A 204 -27.57 5.79 5.96
CA ASP A 204 -28.63 5.10 6.68
C ASP A 204 -29.86 4.88 5.80
N VAL A 205 -30.23 5.87 4.97
CA VAL A 205 -31.30 5.72 3.98
C VAL A 205 -31.00 4.56 3.03
N PHE A 206 -29.77 4.48 2.53
CA PHE A 206 -29.36 3.37 1.66
C PHE A 206 -29.33 2.04 2.42
N ALA A 207 -28.85 2.02 3.66
CA ALA A 207 -28.77 0.81 4.47
C ALA A 207 -30.15 0.19 4.71
N VAL A 208 -31.15 1.00 5.09
CA VAL A 208 -32.54 0.53 5.25
C VAL A 208 -33.10 0.03 3.92
N ALA A 209 -32.97 0.81 2.84
CA ALA A 209 -33.47 0.41 1.53
C ALA A 209 -32.84 -0.89 1.03
N ARG A 210 -31.53 -1.05 1.20
CA ARG A 210 -30.81 -2.29 0.88
C ARG A 210 -31.28 -3.44 1.76
N ALA A 211 -31.48 -3.23 3.06
CA ALA A 211 -31.99 -4.25 3.97
C ALA A 211 -33.38 -4.75 3.58
N VAL A 212 -34.28 -3.85 3.17
CA VAL A 212 -35.62 -4.19 2.64
C VAL A 212 -35.49 -5.10 1.42
N VAL A 213 -34.77 -4.64 0.39
CA VAL A 213 -34.72 -5.34 -0.89
C VAL A 213 -33.90 -6.64 -0.80
N CYS A 214 -32.81 -6.67 -0.04
CA CYS A 214 -32.09 -7.91 0.23
C CYS A 214 -32.90 -8.87 1.10
N GLY A 215 -33.78 -8.37 1.97
CA GLY A 215 -34.74 -9.20 2.70
C GLY A 215 -35.69 -9.93 1.74
N TRP A 216 -36.18 -9.23 0.71
CA TRP A 216 -36.97 -9.84 -0.37
C TRP A 216 -36.16 -10.86 -1.18
N TRP A 217 -34.89 -10.55 -1.49
CA TRP A 217 -33.98 -11.44 -2.21
C TRP A 217 -33.82 -12.81 -1.54
N GLN A 218 -33.89 -12.89 -0.20
CA GLN A 218 -33.74 -14.15 0.53
C GLN A 218 -35.05 -14.95 0.66
N GLN A 219 -36.20 -14.34 0.34
CA GLN A 219 -37.50 -14.98 0.50
C GLN A 219 -37.87 -15.78 -0.74
N GLU A 220 -38.08 -17.09 -0.58
CA GLU A 220 -38.53 -17.94 -1.67
C GLU A 220 -39.86 -17.44 -2.25
N ALA A 221 -40.84 -17.10 -1.39
CA ALA A 221 -42.14 -16.57 -1.79
C ALA A 221 -42.05 -15.32 -2.70
N PHE A 222 -41.00 -14.51 -2.56
CA PHE A 222 -40.77 -13.36 -3.43
C PHE A 222 -40.30 -13.81 -4.81
N TRP A 223 -39.33 -14.72 -4.89
CA TRP A 223 -38.84 -15.33 -6.13
C TRP A 223 -39.92 -16.08 -6.93
N GLN A 224 -40.97 -16.57 -6.26
CA GLN A 224 -42.09 -17.22 -6.94
C GLN A 224 -42.87 -16.27 -7.87
N ARG A 225 -42.84 -14.96 -7.60
CA ARG A 225 -43.56 -13.93 -8.36
C ARG A 225 -42.64 -12.96 -9.10
N GLU A 226 -41.40 -12.82 -8.63
CA GLU A 226 -40.39 -11.94 -9.23
C GLU A 226 -39.87 -12.51 -10.56
N GLN A 227 -39.92 -11.69 -11.61
CA GLN A 227 -39.47 -12.08 -12.96
C GLN A 227 -38.26 -11.26 -13.45
N VAL A 228 -38.11 -10.02 -12.97
CA VAL A 228 -37.10 -9.08 -13.46
C VAL A 228 -35.72 -9.44 -12.93
N TRP A 229 -35.61 -9.82 -11.66
CA TRP A 229 -34.32 -10.16 -11.05
C TRP A 229 -33.67 -11.39 -11.66
N GLY A 230 -34.44 -12.41 -12.03
CA GLY A 230 -33.92 -13.62 -12.67
C GLY A 230 -33.24 -13.30 -14.01
N GLN A 231 -33.95 -12.57 -14.88
CA GLN A 231 -33.43 -12.16 -16.19
C GLN A 231 -32.20 -11.27 -16.07
N ARG A 232 -32.21 -10.33 -15.11
CA ARG A 232 -31.08 -9.43 -14.86
C ARG A 232 -29.88 -10.21 -14.32
N LEU A 233 -30.08 -11.13 -13.38
CA LEU A 233 -29.02 -11.98 -12.83
C LEU A 233 -28.40 -12.86 -13.92
N GLU A 234 -29.21 -13.50 -14.74
CA GLU A 234 -28.75 -14.33 -15.86
C GLU A 234 -27.92 -13.51 -16.84
N ARG A 235 -28.40 -12.33 -17.26
CA ARG A 235 -27.68 -11.44 -18.17
C ARG A 235 -26.32 -11.01 -17.60
N VAL A 236 -26.31 -10.49 -16.38
CA VAL A 236 -25.07 -10.05 -15.71
C VAL A 236 -24.09 -11.20 -15.57
N THR A 237 -24.56 -12.39 -15.22
CA THR A 237 -23.73 -13.60 -15.11
C THR A 237 -23.13 -13.97 -16.47
N LEU A 238 -23.95 -14.08 -17.53
CA LEU A 238 -23.49 -14.45 -18.87
C LEU A 238 -22.50 -13.43 -19.43
N ASP A 239 -22.81 -12.14 -19.36
CA ASP A 239 -21.98 -11.08 -19.92
C ASP A 239 -20.64 -10.97 -19.16
N THR A 240 -20.65 -11.21 -17.84
CA THR A 240 -19.43 -11.22 -17.03
C THR A 240 -18.59 -12.46 -17.31
N SER A 241 -19.20 -13.66 -17.34
CA SER A 241 -18.51 -14.93 -17.60
C SER A 241 -17.86 -14.98 -18.99
N ARG A 242 -18.47 -14.36 -20.01
CA ARG A 242 -17.87 -14.25 -21.35
C ARG A 242 -16.54 -13.49 -21.36
N LYS A 243 -16.32 -12.60 -20.38
CA LYS A 243 -15.14 -11.74 -20.28
C LYS A 243 -14.20 -12.16 -19.15
N ASN A 244 -14.53 -13.22 -18.41
CA ASN A 244 -13.75 -13.70 -17.28
C ASN A 244 -13.90 -15.22 -17.12
N GLU A 245 -12.87 -15.95 -17.55
CA GLU A 245 -12.85 -17.42 -17.52
C GLU A 245 -12.97 -17.98 -16.09
N ALA A 246 -12.31 -17.37 -15.10
CA ALA A 246 -12.38 -17.81 -13.71
C ALA A 246 -13.80 -17.67 -13.13
N ALA A 247 -14.55 -16.64 -13.53
CA ALA A 247 -15.94 -16.46 -13.13
C ALA A 247 -16.90 -17.41 -13.87
N SER A 248 -16.51 -17.91 -15.06
CA SER A 248 -17.36 -18.83 -15.83
C SER A 248 -17.59 -20.18 -15.13
N GLU A 249 -16.67 -20.58 -14.25
CA GLU A 249 -16.75 -21.83 -13.48
C GLU A 249 -17.45 -21.65 -12.12
N TRP A 250 -17.91 -20.45 -11.78
CA TRP A 250 -18.50 -20.19 -10.46
C TRP A 250 -19.87 -20.87 -10.28
N PRO A 251 -20.11 -21.49 -9.10
CA PRO A 251 -21.42 -22.04 -8.76
C PRO A 251 -22.52 -20.97 -8.76
N ALA A 252 -23.76 -21.36 -9.06
CA ALA A 252 -24.91 -20.45 -9.02
C ALA A 252 -25.09 -19.74 -7.65
N ALA A 253 -24.73 -20.40 -6.55
CA ALA A 253 -24.76 -19.81 -5.21
C ALA A 253 -23.78 -18.63 -5.05
N TRP A 254 -22.61 -18.68 -5.70
CA TRP A 254 -21.67 -17.56 -5.73
C TRP A 254 -22.25 -16.40 -6.51
N TRP A 255 -22.80 -16.66 -7.70
CA TRP A 255 -23.45 -15.63 -8.52
C TRP A 255 -24.62 -14.95 -7.80
N ARG A 256 -25.47 -15.71 -7.11
CA ARG A 256 -26.57 -15.15 -6.30
C ARG A 256 -26.11 -14.24 -5.18
N LEU A 257 -24.86 -14.35 -4.72
CA LEU A 257 -24.31 -13.51 -3.68
C LEU A 257 -23.54 -12.32 -4.27
N VAL A 258 -22.60 -12.57 -5.18
CA VAL A 258 -21.72 -11.54 -5.76
C VAL A 258 -22.51 -10.56 -6.64
N ALA A 259 -23.45 -11.05 -7.45
CA ALA A 259 -24.24 -10.20 -8.34
C ALA A 259 -25.45 -9.55 -7.66
N ARG A 260 -25.80 -9.94 -6.43
CA ARG A 260 -27.02 -9.48 -5.74
C ARG A 260 -27.14 -7.97 -5.74
N ASP A 261 -26.14 -7.27 -5.22
CA ASP A 261 -26.22 -5.83 -5.01
C ASP A 261 -26.34 -5.08 -6.35
N ALA A 262 -25.71 -5.57 -7.42
CA ALA A 262 -25.88 -5.03 -8.78
C ALA A 262 -27.28 -5.30 -9.32
N VAL A 263 -27.76 -6.53 -9.17
CA VAL A 263 -29.08 -6.95 -9.65
C VAL A 263 -30.16 -6.15 -8.95
N VAL A 264 -30.13 -5.97 -7.62
CA VAL A 264 -31.22 -5.31 -6.89
C VAL A 264 -31.10 -3.78 -6.82
N PHE A 265 -30.01 -3.20 -7.32
CA PHE A 265 -29.74 -1.77 -7.19
C PHE A 265 -30.88 -0.85 -7.69
N PRO A 266 -31.52 -1.12 -8.86
CA PRO A 266 -32.64 -0.29 -9.30
C PRO A 266 -33.79 -0.23 -8.30
N GLU A 267 -34.16 -1.36 -7.71
CA GLU A 267 -35.21 -1.44 -6.70
C GLU A 267 -34.77 -0.76 -5.39
N VAL A 268 -33.50 -0.90 -4.99
CA VAL A 268 -32.95 -0.19 -3.81
C VAL A 268 -33.09 1.32 -3.96
N VAL A 269 -32.80 1.88 -5.14
CA VAL A 269 -32.96 3.32 -5.38
C VAL A 269 -34.43 3.76 -5.33
N VAL A 270 -35.36 2.94 -5.83
CA VAL A 270 -36.80 3.23 -5.77
C VAL A 270 -37.32 3.17 -4.34
N VAL A 271 -36.92 2.15 -3.57
CA VAL A 271 -37.26 2.03 -2.15
C VAL A 271 -36.68 3.23 -1.37
N ALA A 272 -35.40 3.55 -1.55
CA ALA A 272 -34.79 4.71 -0.90
C ALA A 272 -35.55 6.01 -1.21
N ALA A 273 -35.94 6.22 -2.47
CA ALA A 273 -36.74 7.37 -2.88
C ALA A 273 -38.10 7.41 -2.18
N ALA A 274 -38.74 6.26 -1.99
CA ALA A 274 -40.01 6.14 -1.28
C ALA A 274 -39.88 6.39 0.23
N LEU A 275 -38.82 5.87 0.87
CA LEU A 275 -38.54 6.09 2.29
C LEU A 275 -38.30 7.57 2.62
N VAL A 276 -37.81 8.37 1.66
CA VAL A 276 -37.59 9.82 1.84
C VAL A 276 -38.71 10.69 1.28
N ASP A 277 -39.82 10.09 0.85
CA ASP A 277 -40.95 10.81 0.28
C ASP A 277 -41.95 11.25 1.34
N PRO A 278 -42.04 12.55 1.71
CA PRO A 278 -43.05 13.07 2.62
C PRO A 278 -44.48 12.58 2.34
N ALA A 279 -44.92 12.53 1.08
CA ALA A 279 -46.27 12.11 0.75
C ALA A 279 -46.50 10.63 1.09
N LEU A 280 -45.51 9.76 0.84
CA LEU A 280 -45.61 8.36 1.23
C LEU A 280 -45.47 8.16 2.73
N ARG A 281 -44.63 8.93 3.42
CA ARG A 281 -44.48 8.85 4.88
C ARG A 281 -45.81 9.13 5.60
N LEU A 282 -46.63 10.04 5.08
CA LEU A 282 -47.97 10.32 5.62
C LEU A 282 -48.93 9.12 5.51
N LEU A 283 -48.73 8.23 4.53
CA LEU A 283 -49.53 7.02 4.40
C LEU A 283 -49.28 6.00 5.52
N VAL A 284 -48.16 6.13 6.25
CA VAL A 284 -47.85 5.31 7.43
C VAL A 284 -48.63 5.79 8.66
N THR A 285 -48.99 7.08 8.73
CA THR A 285 -49.66 7.70 9.90
C THR A 285 -51.18 7.67 9.87
N ASP A 286 -51.78 7.53 8.68
CA ASP A 286 -53.24 7.53 8.52
C ASP A 286 -53.91 6.24 9.04
N GLU A 287 -53.12 5.27 9.50
CA GLU A 287 -53.59 4.06 10.19
C GLU A 287 -53.98 4.37 11.65
N ARG A 288 -55.14 5.01 11.85
CA ARG A 288 -55.70 5.24 13.20
C ARG A 288 -55.93 3.90 13.93
N PRO A 289 -55.56 3.77 15.22
CA PRO A 289 -55.71 2.51 15.97
C PRO A 289 -57.13 2.22 16.49
N LEU A 290 -58.17 2.92 16.05
CA LEU A 290 -59.48 2.88 16.74
C LEU A 290 -60.49 1.85 16.23
N VAL A 291 -60.17 0.99 15.26
CA VAL A 291 -61.05 -0.16 14.94
C VAL A 291 -60.21 -1.41 14.69
N ARG A 292 -60.21 -2.32 15.67
CA ARG A 292 -59.84 -3.73 15.47
C ARG A 292 -60.59 -4.25 14.24
N ARG A 293 -59.87 -4.76 13.25
CA ARG A 293 -60.35 -5.47 12.03
C ARG A 293 -60.70 -4.64 10.79
N SER A 294 -59.92 -3.63 10.43
CA SER A 294 -59.98 -3.10 9.05
C SER A 294 -58.99 -3.82 8.13
N ARG A 295 -59.53 -4.51 7.12
CA ARG A 295 -58.84 -5.30 6.06
C ARG A 295 -58.03 -4.44 5.05
N HIS A 296 -57.70 -3.19 5.38
CA HIS A 296 -56.99 -2.30 4.45
C HIS A 296 -55.48 -2.45 4.62
N HIS A 297 -54.92 -3.28 3.75
CA HIS A 297 -53.50 -3.56 3.59
C HIS A 297 -52.71 -2.26 3.42
N GLY A 298 -51.57 -2.17 4.10
CA GLY A 298 -50.79 -0.94 4.29
C GLY A 298 -50.67 -0.08 3.03
N ARG A 299 -51.32 1.10 3.05
CA ARG A 299 -51.37 2.05 1.92
C ARG A 299 -49.98 2.40 1.40
N PHE A 300 -49.01 2.51 2.31
CA PHE A 300 -47.60 2.67 1.96
C PHE A 300 -47.07 1.52 1.10
N VAL A 301 -47.30 0.26 1.51
CA VAL A 301 -46.82 -0.93 0.81
C VAL A 301 -47.46 -1.06 -0.56
N THR A 302 -48.76 -0.74 -0.67
CA THR A 302 -49.46 -0.69 -1.96
C THR A 302 -48.86 0.37 -2.88
N ALA A 303 -48.66 1.59 -2.38
CA ALA A 303 -48.06 2.67 -3.16
C ALA A 303 -46.60 2.37 -3.56
N LEU A 304 -45.83 1.73 -2.67
CA LEU A 304 -44.48 1.24 -2.97
C LEU A 304 -44.51 0.14 -4.04
N GLY A 305 -45.44 -0.80 -3.94
CA GLY A 305 -45.69 -1.85 -4.91
C GLY A 305 -45.99 -1.27 -6.30
N SER A 306 -46.85 -0.25 -6.38
CA SER A 306 -47.12 0.47 -7.64
C SER A 306 -45.86 1.12 -8.22
N ARG A 307 -45.02 1.76 -7.39
CA ARG A 307 -43.74 2.36 -7.86
C ARG A 307 -42.71 1.35 -8.32
N LEU A 308 -42.76 0.13 -7.79
CA LEU A 308 -41.89 -0.99 -8.15
C LEU A 308 -42.47 -1.87 -9.26
N GLU A 309 -43.66 -1.56 -9.76
CA GLU A 309 -44.41 -2.41 -10.70
C GLU A 309 -44.66 -3.84 -10.16
N ARG A 310 -44.86 -3.92 -8.84
CA ARG A 310 -45.10 -5.15 -8.08
C ARG A 310 -46.36 -4.99 -7.25
N GLY A 311 -47.52 -4.98 -7.90
CA GLY A 311 -48.82 -4.83 -7.24
C GLY A 311 -49.11 -5.90 -6.17
N TRP A 312 -48.45 -7.06 -6.28
CA TRP A 312 -48.51 -8.17 -5.33
C TRP A 312 -47.64 -7.98 -4.07
N LEU A 313 -46.91 -6.87 -3.93
CA LEU A 313 -45.98 -6.66 -2.80
C LEU A 313 -46.66 -6.75 -1.44
N GLY A 314 -47.91 -6.25 -1.33
CA GLY A 314 -48.69 -6.30 -0.09
C GLY A 314 -49.02 -7.72 0.40
N GLU A 315 -49.00 -8.72 -0.48
CA GLU A 315 -49.22 -10.11 -0.09
C GLU A 315 -47.98 -10.74 0.56
N VAL A 316 -46.79 -10.21 0.25
CA VAL A 316 -45.49 -10.68 0.76
C VAL A 316 -45.08 -9.92 2.03
N GLU A 317 -45.26 -8.59 2.03
CA GLU A 317 -44.98 -7.70 3.17
C GLU A 317 -46.17 -7.62 4.14
N ARG A 318 -46.54 -8.78 4.70
CA ARG A 318 -47.63 -8.88 5.68
C ARG A 318 -47.23 -8.28 7.04
N PRO A 319 -48.13 -7.56 7.74
CA PRO A 319 -47.83 -6.93 9.03
C PRO A 319 -47.33 -7.90 10.11
N GLU A 320 -47.75 -9.16 10.05
CA GLU A 320 -47.40 -10.18 11.03
C GLU A 320 -45.97 -10.72 10.86
N ARG A 321 -45.33 -10.46 9.71
CA ARG A 321 -43.96 -10.90 9.44
C ARG A 321 -42.96 -9.78 9.72
N PRO A 322 -41.95 -10.00 10.60
CA PRO A 322 -40.92 -9.01 10.83
C PRO A 322 -40.04 -8.84 9.59
N SER A 323 -40.00 -7.61 9.05
CA SER A 323 -39.13 -7.22 7.93
C SER A 323 -38.47 -5.86 8.24
N ALA A 324 -37.40 -5.54 7.49
CA ALA A 324 -36.75 -4.24 7.56
C ALA A 324 -37.73 -3.09 7.25
N LEU A 325 -38.66 -3.30 6.31
CA LEU A 325 -39.67 -2.31 5.95
C LEU A 325 -40.64 -2.08 7.11
N GLN A 326 -41.13 -3.15 7.71
CA GLN A 326 -42.03 -3.08 8.87
C GLN A 326 -41.34 -2.45 10.09
N ALA A 327 -40.06 -2.73 10.31
CA ALA A 327 -39.25 -2.10 11.35
C ALA A 327 -39.12 -0.59 11.14
N TRP A 328 -38.82 -0.16 9.90
CA TRP A 328 -38.78 1.26 9.53
C TRP A 328 -40.14 1.94 9.71
N MET A 329 -41.24 1.34 9.24
CA MET A 329 -42.60 1.89 9.40
C MET A 329 -42.98 2.08 10.87
N ARG A 330 -42.66 1.09 11.74
CA ARG A 330 -42.86 1.22 13.19
C ARG A 330 -41.98 2.31 13.81
N GLY A 331 -40.74 2.46 13.34
CA GLY A 331 -39.84 3.55 13.75
C GLY A 331 -40.41 4.92 13.41
N LEU A 332 -40.81 5.12 12.16
CA LEU A 332 -41.43 6.36 11.68
C LEU A 332 -42.70 6.70 12.48
N ALA A 333 -43.57 5.72 12.70
CA ALA A 333 -44.79 5.92 13.47
C ALA A 333 -44.51 6.30 14.94
N ARG A 334 -43.42 5.80 15.55
CA ARG A 334 -42.99 6.21 16.90
C ARG A 334 -42.48 7.65 16.92
N GLU A 335 -41.59 8.01 15.99
CA GLU A 335 -41.03 9.36 15.92
C GLU A 335 -42.10 10.42 15.66
N LEU A 336 -43.10 10.12 14.84
CA LEU A 336 -44.22 11.03 14.57
C LEU A 336 -45.17 11.18 15.77
N ARG A 337 -45.28 10.17 16.65
CA ARG A 337 -46.04 10.27 17.90
C ARG A 337 -45.28 10.98 19.02
N SER A 338 -43.96 10.82 19.06
CA SER A 338 -43.08 11.41 20.07
C SER A 338 -41.76 11.86 19.43
N PRO A 339 -41.68 13.14 19.00
CA PRO A 339 -40.47 13.69 18.39
C PRO A 339 -39.23 13.62 19.29
N SER A 340 -39.41 13.56 20.61
CA SER A 340 -38.33 13.40 21.59
C SER A 340 -37.60 12.06 21.52
N LEU A 341 -38.19 11.02 20.89
CA LEU A 341 -37.56 9.70 20.73
C LEU A 341 -36.70 9.57 19.46
N ALA A 342 -36.66 10.61 18.61
CA ALA A 342 -35.87 10.61 17.37
C ALA A 342 -34.34 10.54 17.60
N CYS A 343 -33.86 10.90 18.80
CA CYS A 343 -32.43 10.96 19.14
C CYS A 343 -31.82 9.65 19.67
N SER A 344 -32.52 8.50 19.61
CA SER A 344 -31.94 7.24 20.09
C SER A 344 -31.06 6.56 19.01
N THR A 345 -29.76 6.45 19.28
CA THR A 345 -28.73 5.88 18.38
C THR A 345 -28.96 4.43 17.97
N HIS A 346 -29.77 3.67 18.73
CA HIS A 346 -30.03 2.24 18.48
C HIS A 346 -31.51 1.91 18.26
N SER A 347 -32.40 2.91 18.10
CA SER A 347 -33.83 2.65 17.92
C SER A 347 -34.57 3.61 16.97
N GLY A 348 -33.90 4.56 16.33
CA GLY A 348 -34.49 5.43 15.31
C GLY A 348 -34.95 4.69 14.05
N MET A 349 -35.79 5.34 13.24
CA MET A 349 -36.36 4.72 12.03
C MET A 349 -35.30 4.29 11.01
N TRP A 350 -34.13 4.92 11.01
CA TRP A 350 -33.03 4.64 10.09
C TRP A 350 -32.09 3.51 10.54
N TRP A 351 -32.31 2.96 11.74
CA TRP A 351 -31.50 1.88 12.28
C TRP A 351 -31.92 0.51 11.70
N VAL A 352 -30.97 -0.21 11.12
CA VAL A 352 -31.18 -1.59 10.63
C VAL A 352 -30.82 -2.60 11.72
N GLN A 353 -31.84 -3.27 12.27
CA GLN A 353 -31.67 -4.35 13.24
C GLN A 353 -30.80 -5.48 12.67
N ALA A 354 -29.97 -6.11 13.52
CA ALA A 354 -29.05 -7.18 13.11
C ALA A 354 -29.73 -8.33 12.35
N ALA A 355 -30.96 -8.71 12.76
CA ALA A 355 -31.75 -9.75 12.09
C ALA A 355 -32.16 -9.41 10.63
N HIS A 356 -32.06 -8.14 10.26
CA HIS A 356 -32.39 -7.64 8.93
C HIS A 356 -31.16 -7.15 8.14
N GLN A 357 -29.96 -7.25 8.70
CA GLN A 357 -28.74 -6.88 8.00
C GLN A 357 -28.43 -7.90 6.89
N PRO A 358 -28.24 -7.47 5.63
CA PRO A 358 -27.91 -8.38 4.55
C PRO A 358 -26.56 -9.07 4.78
N VAL A 359 -26.46 -10.35 4.42
CA VAL A 359 -25.19 -11.07 4.42
C VAL A 359 -24.22 -10.39 3.44
N GLU A 360 -23.04 -10.01 3.91
CA GLU A 360 -22.00 -9.42 3.08
C GLU A 360 -21.29 -10.47 2.22
N VAL A 361 -20.87 -10.08 1.01
CA VAL A 361 -20.34 -10.99 0.00
C VAL A 361 -19.17 -11.80 0.55
N GLY A 362 -18.14 -11.16 1.10
CA GLY A 362 -17.01 -11.90 1.65
C GLY A 362 -17.37 -12.82 2.82
N ALA A 363 -18.34 -12.46 3.67
CA ALA A 363 -18.80 -13.33 4.75
C ALA A 363 -19.56 -14.55 4.22
N GLY A 364 -20.46 -14.33 3.26
CA GLY A 364 -21.22 -15.41 2.62
C GLY A 364 -20.35 -16.35 1.80
N LEU A 365 -19.34 -15.84 1.08
CA LEU A 365 -18.40 -16.68 0.33
C LEU A 365 -17.55 -17.56 1.25
N ARG A 366 -17.12 -17.03 2.41
CA ARG A 366 -16.43 -17.86 3.42
C ARG A 366 -17.31 -18.98 3.94
N LEU A 367 -18.57 -18.71 4.23
CA LEU A 367 -19.53 -19.74 4.65
C LEU A 367 -19.72 -20.82 3.57
N LEU A 368 -19.81 -20.41 2.30
CA LEU A 368 -19.90 -21.34 1.17
C LEU A 368 -18.61 -22.17 1.00
N ALA A 369 -17.43 -21.58 1.22
CA ALA A 369 -16.13 -22.25 1.08
C ALA A 369 -15.82 -23.24 2.20
N THR A 370 -16.35 -23.03 3.41
CA THR A 370 -16.20 -23.96 4.54
C THR A 370 -17.14 -25.18 4.48
N THR A 371 -17.96 -25.26 3.43
CA THR A 371 -18.92 -26.35 3.23
C THR A 371 -18.35 -27.34 2.18
N PRO A 372 -18.17 -28.64 2.48
CA PRO A 372 -17.56 -29.58 1.53
C PRO A 372 -18.45 -29.81 0.28
N PRO A 373 -17.86 -29.98 -0.93
CA PRO A 373 -18.61 -30.06 -2.18
C PRO A 373 -19.14 -31.49 -2.44
N VAL A 374 -20.43 -31.62 -2.69
CA VAL A 374 -21.09 -32.85 -3.14
C VAL A 374 -21.60 -32.61 -4.58
N ALA A 375 -21.27 -33.49 -5.54
CA ALA A 375 -21.46 -33.35 -7.00
C ALA A 375 -22.82 -33.79 -7.62
N VAL A 376 -23.62 -32.92 -8.27
CA VAL A 376 -24.81 -33.35 -9.07
C VAL A 376 -24.48 -33.50 -10.57
N ARG A 377 -24.87 -34.63 -11.19
CA ARG A 377 -24.90 -34.84 -12.66
C ARG A 377 -26.23 -34.41 -13.30
N ARG A 378 -26.11 -33.93 -14.54
CA ARG A 378 -27.14 -33.43 -15.49
C ARG A 378 -28.28 -34.41 -15.80
N HIS A 379 -29.51 -33.89 -15.88
CA HIS A 379 -30.43 -34.15 -16.99
C HIS A 379 -31.16 -32.87 -17.42
N VAL A 380 -31.38 -32.77 -18.72
CA VAL A 380 -31.99 -31.67 -19.47
C VAL A 380 -33.51 -31.74 -19.34
N GLY A 381 -34.15 -30.63 -19.00
CA GLY A 381 -35.61 -30.47 -19.01
C GLY A 381 -35.99 -29.06 -18.60
N ALA A 382 -36.59 -28.31 -19.51
CA ALA A 382 -37.00 -26.94 -19.32
C ALA A 382 -38.17 -26.83 -18.33
N ALA A 383 -37.92 -26.37 -17.10
CA ALA A 383 -38.88 -25.65 -16.25
C ALA A 383 -38.28 -25.34 -14.87
N GLY A 384 -38.41 -24.08 -14.44
CA GLY A 384 -38.51 -23.73 -13.02
C GLY A 384 -37.23 -23.83 -12.19
N TRP A 385 -36.52 -22.70 -12.05
CA TRP A 385 -35.54 -22.47 -10.99
C TRP A 385 -36.22 -22.49 -9.61
N ARG A 386 -36.46 -23.68 -9.04
CA ARG A 386 -36.85 -23.86 -7.63
C ARG A 386 -36.05 -25.02 -7.00
N ALA A 387 -35.54 -24.71 -5.82
CA ALA A 387 -35.04 -25.56 -4.73
C ALA A 387 -34.94 -27.08 -4.95
N GLU A 388 -33.74 -27.65 -4.80
CA GLU A 388 -33.40 -28.52 -3.66
C GLU A 388 -31.96 -29.05 -3.72
N LEU A 389 -31.34 -29.15 -2.53
CA LEU A 389 -30.10 -29.85 -2.25
C LEU A 389 -30.34 -31.37 -2.33
N CYS A 390 -29.80 -32.06 -3.34
CA CYS A 390 -29.43 -33.48 -3.26
C CYS A 390 -28.60 -33.92 -4.47
N VAL A 391 -27.61 -34.79 -4.23
CA VAL A 391 -26.52 -35.16 -5.15
C VAL A 391 -26.44 -36.68 -5.33
N PRO A 392 -26.26 -37.14 -6.58
CA PRO A 392 -25.46 -38.35 -6.83
C PRO A 392 -24.30 -38.20 -7.85
N ARG A 393 -23.20 -38.90 -7.50
CA ARG A 393 -21.88 -39.12 -8.15
C ARG A 393 -22.03 -40.04 -9.40
N ARG A 394 -21.30 -39.94 -10.54
CA ARG A 394 -19.94 -40.51 -10.79
C ARG A 394 -19.50 -40.50 -12.28
N VAL A 395 -18.20 -40.24 -12.52
CA VAL A 395 -17.24 -40.94 -13.44
C VAL A 395 -17.22 -40.67 -14.96
N GLY A 396 -16.07 -40.13 -15.41
CA GLY A 396 -15.43 -40.44 -16.69
C GLY A 396 -15.35 -39.28 -17.69
N GLN A 397 -14.27 -38.48 -17.69
CA GLN A 397 -13.71 -37.81 -18.88
C GLN A 397 -12.26 -37.35 -18.60
N GLY A 398 -11.27 -38.24 -18.78
CA GLY A 398 -9.84 -37.90 -18.69
C GLY A 398 -9.21 -37.38 -20.00
N ALA A 399 -9.96 -37.39 -21.12
CA ALA A 399 -9.45 -37.00 -22.43
C ALA A 399 -9.61 -35.50 -22.73
N GLY A 400 -10.73 -34.88 -22.33
CA GLY A 400 -10.99 -33.46 -22.58
C GLY A 400 -10.09 -32.52 -21.77
N LEU A 401 -9.76 -32.89 -20.52
CA LEU A 401 -8.85 -32.12 -19.68
C LEU A 401 -7.41 -32.11 -20.21
N LYS A 402 -6.96 -33.20 -20.85
CA LYS A 402 -5.64 -33.25 -21.50
C LYS A 402 -5.58 -32.32 -22.72
N ALA A 403 -6.60 -32.32 -23.57
CA ALA A 403 -6.66 -31.46 -24.75
C ALA A 403 -6.66 -29.96 -24.38
N VAL A 404 -7.47 -29.57 -23.39
CA VAL A 404 -7.53 -28.17 -22.90
C VAL A 404 -6.24 -27.77 -22.19
N SER A 405 -5.61 -28.71 -21.47
CA SER A 405 -4.29 -28.47 -20.86
C SER A 405 -3.20 -28.24 -21.90
N GLU A 406 -3.22 -29.01 -23.00
CA GLU A 406 -2.25 -28.89 -24.09
C GLU A 406 -2.43 -27.58 -24.88
N GLU A 407 -3.69 -27.18 -25.13
CA GLU A 407 -4.03 -25.92 -25.78
C GLU A 407 -3.54 -24.70 -24.96
N ARG A 408 -3.81 -24.70 -23.65
CA ARG A 408 -3.35 -23.66 -22.72
C ARG A 408 -1.82 -23.62 -22.59
N PHE A 409 -1.15 -24.76 -22.66
CA PHE A 409 0.31 -24.82 -22.67
C PHE A 409 0.87 -24.22 -23.97
N GLY A 410 0.28 -24.58 -25.12
CA GLY A 410 0.66 -24.04 -26.43
C GLY A 410 0.53 -22.52 -26.53
N GLU A 411 -0.57 -21.95 -26.01
CA GLU A 411 -0.77 -20.50 -25.94
C GLU A 411 0.34 -19.81 -25.11
N GLY A 412 0.61 -20.33 -23.90
CA GLY A 412 1.65 -19.77 -23.04
C GLY A 412 3.06 -19.88 -23.63
N LEU A 413 3.34 -20.97 -24.33
CA LEU A 413 4.61 -21.15 -25.05
C LEU A 413 4.77 -20.14 -26.20
N GLY A 414 3.67 -19.79 -26.88
CA GLY A 414 3.64 -18.72 -27.88
C GLY A 414 4.07 -17.37 -27.29
N HIS A 415 3.50 -16.99 -26.13
CA HIS A 415 3.89 -15.78 -25.43
C HIS A 415 5.34 -15.82 -24.91
N ALA A 416 5.80 -16.98 -24.44
CA ALA A 416 7.18 -17.19 -24.01
C ALA A 416 8.17 -16.94 -25.15
N ARG A 417 7.90 -17.48 -26.35
CA ARG A 417 8.69 -17.23 -27.56
C ARG A 417 8.75 -15.75 -27.92
N GLY A 418 7.61 -15.08 -27.93
CA GLY A 418 7.53 -13.64 -28.24
C GLY A 418 8.26 -12.76 -27.22
N TYR A 419 8.34 -13.21 -25.96
CA TYR A 419 9.11 -12.51 -24.93
C TYR A 419 10.62 -12.77 -25.07
N VAL A 420 11.04 -14.02 -25.29
CA VAL A 420 12.46 -14.37 -25.54
C VAL A 420 12.99 -13.66 -26.78
N ALA A 421 12.21 -13.54 -27.85
CA ALA A 421 12.62 -12.80 -29.04
C ALA A 421 12.93 -11.32 -28.76
N ARG A 422 12.26 -10.70 -27.78
CA ARG A 422 12.44 -9.29 -27.41
C ARG A 422 13.51 -9.07 -26.35
N HIS A 423 13.63 -9.99 -25.39
CA HIS A 423 14.41 -9.79 -24.18
C HIS A 423 15.54 -10.80 -23.98
N GLY A 424 15.54 -11.90 -24.75
CA GLY A 424 16.56 -12.95 -24.72
C GLY A 424 16.52 -13.86 -23.49
N HIS A 425 15.46 -13.81 -22.66
CA HIS A 425 15.32 -14.61 -21.44
C HIS A 425 13.85 -14.70 -20.98
N LEU A 426 13.54 -15.61 -20.05
CA LEU A 426 12.21 -15.83 -19.45
C LEU A 426 12.12 -15.35 -17.97
N ALA A 427 13.07 -14.55 -17.52
CA ALA A 427 13.01 -13.84 -16.23
C ALA A 427 11.98 -12.68 -16.21
N VAL A 428 10.71 -12.99 -16.48
CA VAL A 428 9.59 -12.04 -16.59
C VAL A 428 9.10 -11.65 -15.17
N PRO A 429 8.93 -10.36 -14.84
CA PRO A 429 8.32 -9.95 -13.58
C PRO A 429 6.84 -10.36 -13.52
N HIS A 430 6.30 -10.52 -12.30
CA HIS A 430 4.84 -10.66 -12.15
C HIS A 430 4.18 -9.35 -12.53
N ALA A 431 3.29 -9.40 -13.51
CA ALA A 431 2.47 -8.25 -13.87
C ALA A 431 1.09 -8.47 -13.26
N ASP A 432 0.60 -7.52 -12.44
CA ASP A 432 -0.79 -7.54 -11.96
C ASP A 432 -1.81 -7.46 -13.13
N ALA A 433 -1.35 -7.03 -14.31
CA ALA A 433 -2.09 -7.03 -15.57
C ALA A 433 -1.12 -7.28 -16.74
N PRO A 434 -1.32 -8.32 -17.56
CA PRO A 434 -0.47 -8.57 -18.72
C PRO A 434 -0.79 -7.61 -19.85
N GLN A 435 0.23 -7.16 -20.58
CA GLN A 435 0.07 -6.18 -21.66
C GLN A 435 -0.81 -6.69 -22.82
N ASP A 436 -0.85 -8.02 -23.01
CA ASP A 436 -1.54 -8.68 -24.13
C ASP A 436 -2.64 -9.66 -23.67
N GLY A 437 -3.12 -9.53 -22.42
CA GLY A 437 -4.15 -10.42 -21.85
C GLY A 437 -3.63 -11.74 -21.25
N PHE A 438 -2.40 -12.15 -21.57
CA PHE A 438 -1.78 -13.38 -21.03
C PHE A 438 -0.65 -13.10 -20.03
N ASP A 439 -0.80 -13.53 -18.76
CA ASP A 439 0.19 -13.29 -17.70
C ASP A 439 1.36 -14.27 -17.79
N LEU A 440 2.30 -13.99 -18.68
CA LEU A 440 3.49 -14.81 -18.85
C LEU A 440 4.29 -14.97 -17.55
N GLY A 441 4.38 -13.92 -16.72
CA GLY A 441 5.13 -13.95 -15.47
C GLY A 441 4.51 -14.92 -14.45
N ARG A 442 3.19 -14.89 -14.30
CA ARG A 442 2.45 -15.80 -13.41
C ARG A 442 2.37 -17.22 -13.96
N TRP A 443 2.19 -17.36 -15.27
CA TRP A 443 2.20 -18.66 -15.94
C TRP A 443 3.54 -19.38 -15.73
N LEU A 444 4.67 -18.70 -15.96
CA LEU A 444 6.00 -19.25 -15.69
C LEU A 444 6.21 -19.57 -14.21
N ALA A 445 5.71 -18.76 -13.27
CA ALA A 445 5.80 -19.08 -11.84
C ALA A 445 5.03 -20.34 -11.46
N ASN A 446 3.82 -20.52 -11.99
CA ASN A 446 3.03 -21.72 -11.76
C ASN A 446 3.73 -22.97 -12.33
N LEU A 447 4.33 -22.87 -13.52
CA LEU A 447 5.10 -23.95 -14.13
C LEU A 447 6.36 -24.31 -13.31
N ARG A 448 7.09 -23.31 -12.81
CA ARG A 448 8.25 -23.53 -11.92
C ARG A 448 7.83 -24.22 -10.63
N ALA A 449 6.71 -23.80 -10.01
CA ALA A 449 6.18 -24.41 -8.80
C ALA A 449 5.70 -25.85 -9.01
N ALA A 450 5.17 -26.14 -10.21
CA ALA A 450 4.70 -27.46 -10.60
C ALA A 450 5.76 -28.31 -11.32
N SER A 451 7.03 -27.89 -11.34
CA SER A 451 8.05 -28.46 -12.25
C SER A 451 8.26 -29.97 -12.07
N ALA A 452 8.08 -30.49 -10.85
CA ALA A 452 8.19 -31.92 -10.55
C ALA A 452 7.07 -32.79 -11.18
N GLY A 453 5.96 -32.17 -11.58
CA GLY A 453 4.80 -32.84 -12.19
C GLY A 453 4.53 -32.44 -13.64
N LEU A 454 5.42 -31.66 -14.27
CA LEU A 454 5.27 -31.27 -15.67
C LEU A 454 5.66 -32.41 -16.62
N PRO A 455 4.96 -32.57 -17.76
CA PRO A 455 5.39 -33.48 -18.81
C PRO A 455 6.82 -33.16 -19.27
N PRO A 456 7.67 -34.17 -19.52
CA PRO A 456 9.05 -33.95 -19.96
C PRO A 456 9.15 -33.10 -21.24
N GLU A 457 8.18 -33.23 -22.15
CA GLU A 457 8.14 -32.42 -23.37
C GLU A 457 7.95 -30.93 -23.07
N HIS A 458 7.11 -30.56 -22.10
CA HIS A 458 6.86 -29.17 -21.72
C HIS A 458 8.09 -28.53 -21.09
N VAL A 459 8.79 -29.27 -20.25
CA VAL A 459 10.07 -28.86 -19.66
C VAL A 459 11.11 -28.62 -20.75
N ARG A 460 11.21 -29.53 -21.73
CA ARG A 460 12.15 -29.40 -22.86
C ARG A 460 11.86 -28.16 -23.69
N MET A 461 10.59 -27.91 -24.03
CA MET A 461 10.20 -26.74 -24.84
C MET A 461 10.53 -25.40 -24.16
N LEU A 462 10.44 -25.32 -22.84
CA LEU A 462 10.82 -24.12 -22.09
C LEU A 462 12.33 -23.98 -21.94
N ALA A 463 13.05 -25.08 -21.72
CA ALA A 463 14.50 -25.12 -21.65
C ALA A 463 15.18 -24.73 -22.97
N GLU A 464 14.54 -25.04 -24.11
CA GLU A 464 14.99 -24.60 -25.44
C GLU A 464 14.87 -23.07 -25.61
N LEU A 465 13.93 -22.41 -24.93
CA LEU A 465 13.76 -20.95 -25.00
C LEU A 465 14.68 -20.20 -24.05
N ASP A 466 14.87 -20.71 -22.85
CA ASP A 466 15.78 -20.16 -21.86
C ASP A 466 16.31 -21.30 -20.98
N VAL A 467 17.61 -21.53 -21.03
CA VAL A 467 18.28 -22.53 -20.18
C VAL A 467 18.03 -22.26 -18.70
N TRP A 468 17.85 -20.98 -18.32
CA TRP A 468 17.54 -20.53 -16.98
C TRP A 468 16.05 -20.22 -16.78
N TRP A 469 15.15 -20.92 -17.48
CA TRP A 469 13.71 -20.75 -17.28
C TRP A 469 13.29 -21.16 -15.85
N ASN A 470 13.92 -22.17 -15.24
CA ASN A 470 13.71 -22.62 -13.86
C ASN A 470 15.05 -22.80 -13.11
N PRO A 471 15.69 -21.70 -12.68
CA PRO A 471 17.01 -21.75 -12.06
C PRO A 471 16.94 -22.13 -10.57
N PRO A 472 18.06 -22.60 -9.97
CA PRO A 472 18.14 -22.91 -8.53
C PRO A 472 18.20 -21.67 -7.62
N TRP A 473 18.22 -20.46 -8.19
CA TRP A 473 18.20 -19.18 -7.48
C TRP A 473 16.90 -18.40 -7.72
N PRO A 474 16.60 -17.38 -6.90
CA PRO A 474 15.41 -16.55 -7.10
C PRO A 474 15.41 -15.84 -8.47
N ILE A 475 14.27 -15.82 -9.17
CA ILE A 475 14.11 -15.10 -10.46
C ILE A 475 14.42 -13.59 -10.33
N SER A 476 14.24 -13.01 -9.14
CA SER A 476 14.63 -11.63 -8.86
C SER A 476 16.15 -11.41 -8.99
N TRP A 477 16.97 -12.41 -8.64
CA TRP A 477 18.42 -12.38 -8.85
C TRP A 477 18.74 -12.42 -10.35
N GLN A 478 18.12 -13.33 -11.11
CA GLN A 478 18.31 -13.44 -12.56
C GLN A 478 17.93 -12.14 -13.29
N ARG A 479 16.83 -11.50 -12.88
CA ARG A 479 16.43 -10.17 -13.38
C ARG A 479 17.48 -9.10 -13.09
N ALA A 480 18.03 -9.06 -11.88
CA ALA A 480 19.09 -8.12 -11.52
C ALA A 480 20.36 -8.35 -12.35
N TRP A 481 20.69 -9.62 -12.63
CA TRP A 481 21.78 -9.98 -13.53
C TRP A 481 21.55 -9.50 -14.96
N HIS A 482 20.37 -9.73 -15.55
CA HIS A 482 20.07 -9.22 -16.90
C HIS A 482 20.12 -7.69 -16.99
N ARG A 483 19.70 -6.98 -15.92
CA ARG A 483 19.86 -5.52 -15.81
C ARG A 483 21.34 -5.12 -15.75
N ALA A 484 22.16 -5.87 -15.01
CA ALA A 484 23.60 -5.64 -14.93
C ALA A 484 24.27 -5.91 -16.29
N ARG A 485 23.87 -6.96 -17.00
CA ARG A 485 24.35 -7.28 -18.36
C ARG A 485 24.00 -6.19 -19.37
N ALA A 486 22.79 -5.64 -19.33
CA ALA A 486 22.44 -4.50 -20.17
C ALA A 486 23.33 -3.28 -19.90
N HIS A 487 23.71 -3.05 -18.64
CA HIS A 487 24.65 -2.01 -18.27
C HIS A 487 26.05 -2.29 -18.85
N THR A 488 26.56 -3.52 -18.75
CA THR A 488 27.89 -3.86 -19.27
C THR A 488 27.96 -3.81 -20.79
N LEU A 489 26.88 -4.17 -21.49
CA LEU A 489 26.78 -4.01 -22.94
C LEU A 489 26.88 -2.54 -23.38
N ALA A 490 26.37 -1.61 -22.56
CA ALA A 490 26.39 -0.18 -22.87
C ALA A 490 27.64 0.56 -22.39
N HIS A 491 28.30 0.10 -21.32
CA HIS A 491 29.38 0.84 -20.64
C HIS A 491 30.70 0.05 -20.52
N GLY A 492 30.75 -1.18 -21.04
CA GLY A 492 31.89 -2.09 -20.93
C GLY A 492 31.82 -3.04 -19.72
N PRO A 493 32.75 -4.02 -19.65
CA PRO A 493 32.78 -5.00 -18.56
C PRO A 493 33.04 -4.31 -17.20
N LEU A 494 32.47 -4.87 -16.13
CA LEU A 494 32.70 -4.40 -14.78
C LEU A 494 34.13 -4.72 -14.36
N SER A 495 34.80 -3.76 -13.71
CA SER A 495 36.09 -3.98 -13.07
C SER A 495 36.00 -3.71 -11.57
N GLY A 496 36.62 -4.58 -10.77
CA GLY A 496 36.84 -4.37 -9.34
C GLY A 496 37.95 -3.34 -9.05
N GLY A 497 38.67 -2.90 -10.10
CA GLY A 497 39.84 -2.02 -10.06
C GLY A 497 39.62 -0.62 -9.48
N ASP A 498 38.38 -0.16 -9.33
CA ASP A 498 38.03 1.09 -8.63
C ASP A 498 37.08 0.84 -7.44
N ASN A 499 37.02 -0.40 -6.93
CA ASN A 499 36.10 -0.82 -5.85
C ASN A 499 34.64 -0.46 -6.16
N LEU A 500 34.24 -0.65 -7.42
CA LEU A 500 32.90 -0.36 -7.96
C LEU A 500 32.53 1.14 -7.92
N ALA A 501 33.50 2.04 -7.80
CA ALA A 501 33.26 3.49 -7.91
C ALA A 501 32.72 3.84 -9.30
N GLY A 502 31.84 4.85 -9.37
CA GLY A 502 31.22 5.29 -10.63
C GLY A 502 30.04 4.44 -11.10
N LEU A 503 29.80 3.24 -10.54
CA LEU A 503 28.63 2.44 -10.90
C LEU A 503 27.32 3.00 -10.32
N PRO A 504 26.17 2.78 -11.00
CA PRO A 504 24.87 3.07 -10.44
C PRO A 504 24.67 2.41 -9.07
N ARG A 505 24.07 3.13 -8.13
CA ARG A 505 23.98 2.73 -6.71
C ARG A 505 23.28 1.40 -6.47
N TRP A 506 22.30 1.07 -7.31
CA TRP A 506 21.61 -0.21 -7.24
C TRP A 506 22.56 -1.36 -7.62
N LEU A 507 23.35 -1.16 -8.67
CA LEU A 507 24.30 -2.12 -9.21
C LEU A 507 25.45 -2.30 -8.23
N GLU A 508 26.03 -1.20 -7.73
CA GLU A 508 27.05 -1.22 -6.69
C GLU A 508 26.60 -2.04 -5.47
N ARG A 509 25.39 -1.79 -4.95
CA ARG A 509 24.86 -2.52 -3.78
C ARG A 509 24.63 -3.99 -4.07
N TRP A 510 24.04 -4.30 -5.23
CA TRP A 510 23.78 -5.68 -5.63
C TRP A 510 25.09 -6.46 -5.80
N LEU A 511 26.07 -5.88 -6.51
CA LEU A 511 27.41 -6.43 -6.71
C LEU A 511 28.18 -6.61 -5.40
N ARG A 512 28.15 -5.63 -4.50
CA ARG A 512 28.81 -5.77 -3.17
C ARG A 512 28.30 -6.98 -2.40
N ARG A 513 27.02 -7.32 -2.53
CA ARG A 513 26.45 -8.52 -1.93
C ARG A 513 26.94 -9.77 -2.66
N GLN A 514 26.92 -9.77 -3.99
CA GLN A 514 27.41 -10.91 -4.79
C GLN A 514 28.88 -11.22 -4.52
N ILE A 515 29.70 -10.18 -4.38
CA ILE A 515 31.13 -10.30 -4.10
C ILE A 515 31.38 -10.76 -2.66
N ALA A 516 30.61 -10.24 -1.69
CA ALA A 516 30.71 -10.68 -0.30
C ALA A 516 30.37 -12.17 -0.12
N ASP A 517 29.37 -12.64 -0.86
CA ASP A 517 28.84 -14.01 -0.75
C ASP A 517 29.35 -14.91 -1.89
N TYR A 518 30.39 -14.50 -2.63
CA TYR A 518 30.79 -15.12 -3.90
C TYR A 518 31.07 -16.61 -3.78
N SER A 519 31.74 -17.03 -2.69
CA SER A 519 32.04 -18.44 -2.41
C SER A 519 30.81 -19.29 -2.09
N GLN A 520 29.67 -18.67 -1.77
CA GLN A 520 28.39 -19.32 -1.47
C GLN A 520 27.44 -19.33 -2.67
N LEU A 521 27.78 -18.64 -3.76
CA LEU A 521 26.96 -18.63 -4.98
C LEU A 521 27.09 -19.96 -5.72
N ALA A 522 26.01 -20.40 -6.37
CA ALA A 522 26.05 -21.58 -7.24
C ALA A 522 27.07 -21.38 -8.38
N ALA A 523 27.67 -22.47 -8.87
CA ALA A 523 28.71 -22.41 -9.90
C ALA A 523 28.25 -21.62 -11.13
N GLU A 524 26.98 -21.76 -11.50
CA GLU A 524 26.41 -21.11 -12.67
C GLU A 524 26.08 -19.64 -12.41
N GLN A 525 25.82 -19.24 -11.15
CA GLN A 525 25.77 -17.81 -10.78
C GLN A 525 27.15 -17.16 -10.90
N GLN A 526 28.22 -17.87 -10.52
CA GLN A 526 29.59 -17.39 -10.67
C GLN A 526 29.95 -17.21 -12.15
N GLN A 527 29.59 -18.18 -13.01
CA GLN A 527 29.75 -18.07 -14.47
C GLN A 527 28.96 -16.89 -15.06
N LEU A 528 27.74 -16.65 -14.57
CA LEU A 528 26.96 -15.48 -15.01
C LEU A 528 27.64 -14.17 -14.57
N LEU A 529 28.21 -14.09 -13.36
CA LEU A 529 28.96 -12.90 -12.92
C LEU A 529 30.25 -12.69 -13.73
N ASP A 530 30.92 -13.76 -14.13
CA ASP A 530 32.08 -13.72 -15.02
C ASP A 530 31.74 -13.06 -16.37
N GLN A 531 30.56 -13.35 -16.94
CA GLN A 531 30.06 -12.67 -18.16
C GLN A 531 29.86 -11.15 -17.99
N LEU A 532 29.77 -10.65 -16.76
CA LEU A 532 29.72 -9.21 -16.48
C LEU A 532 31.11 -8.59 -16.30
N GLY A 533 32.19 -9.39 -16.35
CA GLY A 533 33.56 -8.97 -16.06
C GLY A 533 34.02 -9.27 -14.62
N LEU A 534 33.17 -9.85 -13.77
CA LEU A 534 33.53 -10.21 -12.39
C LEU A 534 34.12 -11.63 -12.31
N THR A 535 35.30 -11.78 -12.91
CA THR A 535 36.10 -13.02 -12.83
C THR A 535 36.51 -13.32 -11.39
N PRO A 536 36.83 -14.57 -11.03
CA PRO A 536 37.44 -14.90 -9.73
C PRO A 536 38.64 -14.01 -9.38
N ALA A 537 39.48 -13.65 -10.36
CA ALA A 537 40.62 -12.76 -10.15
C ALA A 537 40.20 -11.31 -9.81
N GLU A 538 39.10 -10.80 -10.36
CA GLU A 538 38.53 -9.51 -9.98
C GLU A 538 37.90 -9.57 -8.58
N ILE A 539 37.27 -10.68 -8.22
CA ILE A 539 36.75 -10.94 -6.87
C ILE A 539 37.91 -10.95 -5.86
N ASP A 540 38.99 -11.66 -6.15
CA ASP A 540 40.20 -11.69 -5.32
C ASP A 540 40.84 -10.30 -5.22
N ARG A 541 40.90 -9.54 -6.33
CA ARG A 541 41.39 -8.16 -6.32
C ARG A 541 40.49 -7.25 -5.47
N PHE A 542 39.18 -7.45 -5.50
CA PHE A 542 38.24 -6.74 -4.64
C PHE A 542 38.40 -7.12 -3.16
N HIS A 543 38.62 -8.39 -2.84
CA HIS A 543 38.90 -8.82 -1.46
C HIS A 543 40.28 -8.35 -0.96
N ALA A 544 41.27 -8.32 -1.85
CA ALA A 544 42.59 -7.75 -1.63
C ALA A 544 42.57 -6.22 -1.61
N TRP A 545 41.44 -5.58 -2.00
CA TRP A 545 41.30 -4.13 -2.07
C TRP A 545 41.62 -3.51 -0.70
N PRO A 546 42.70 -2.72 -0.55
CA PRO A 546 43.25 -2.44 0.78
C PRO A 546 42.46 -1.44 1.65
N ALA A 547 41.22 -1.07 1.29
CA ALA A 547 40.42 -0.05 1.98
C ALA A 547 39.88 -0.48 3.36
N ARG A 548 39.83 -1.78 3.68
CA ARG A 548 39.49 -2.22 5.06
C ARG A 548 40.65 -2.07 6.04
N ARG A 549 41.92 -2.11 5.59
CA ARG A 549 43.12 -1.89 6.45
C ARG A 549 43.67 -0.46 6.40
N ARG A 550 43.48 0.29 5.30
CA ARG A 550 43.94 1.68 5.16
C ARG A 550 43.11 2.74 5.91
N SER A 551 41.87 2.46 6.33
CA SER A 551 41.02 3.49 6.99
C SER A 551 41.40 3.79 8.45
N VAL A 552 42.03 2.86 9.17
CA VAL A 552 42.48 3.09 10.55
C VAL A 552 43.80 3.83 10.57
N MET A 553 44.75 3.46 9.70
CA MET A 553 46.06 4.11 9.61
C MET A 553 45.94 5.56 9.11
N HIS A 554 45.26 5.80 7.98
CA HIS A 554 45.00 7.17 7.51
C HIS A 554 44.10 7.96 8.46
N GLY A 555 43.17 7.31 9.15
CA GLY A 555 42.36 7.97 10.18
C GLY A 555 43.19 8.40 11.39
N LEU A 556 44.17 7.60 11.80
CA LEU A 556 45.14 7.95 12.84
C LEU A 556 46.11 9.03 12.38
N GLU A 557 46.59 9.00 11.14
CA GLU A 557 47.44 10.04 10.56
C GLU A 557 46.68 11.37 10.48
N ALA A 558 45.44 11.36 9.96
CA ALA A 558 44.59 12.53 9.91
C ALA A 558 44.24 13.05 11.32
N ALA A 559 44.02 12.16 12.29
CA ALA A 559 43.83 12.56 13.68
C ALA A 559 45.10 13.20 14.26
N ARG A 560 46.29 12.63 14.01
CA ARG A 560 47.57 13.22 14.46
C ARG A 560 47.81 14.60 13.83
N ALA A 561 47.63 14.72 12.52
CA ALA A 561 47.80 15.98 11.80
C ALA A 561 46.80 17.04 12.29
N TYR A 562 45.54 16.66 12.48
CA TYR A 562 44.52 17.56 13.02
C TYR A 562 44.83 17.99 14.45
N THR A 563 45.22 17.06 15.33
CA THR A 563 45.63 17.39 16.71
C THR A 563 46.88 18.26 16.73
N ALA A 564 47.87 18.02 15.86
CA ALA A 564 49.06 18.86 15.78
C ALA A 564 48.70 20.29 15.34
N ARG A 565 47.76 20.44 14.41
CA ARG A 565 47.32 21.74 13.89
C ARG A 565 46.37 22.47 14.83
N HIS A 566 45.50 21.77 15.54
CA HIS A 566 44.37 22.37 16.26
C HIS A 566 44.33 22.04 17.75
N GLY A 567 45.20 21.17 18.27
CA GLY A 567 45.33 20.86 19.70
C GLY A 567 44.21 20.01 20.31
N HIS A 568 43.24 19.52 19.53
CA HIS A 568 42.15 18.66 20.01
C HIS A 568 41.54 17.78 18.89
N LEU A 569 40.74 16.78 19.27
CA LEU A 569 39.97 15.92 18.36
C LEU A 569 38.45 16.10 18.46
N ALA A 570 37.98 17.11 19.19
CA ALA A 570 36.57 17.54 19.23
C ALA A 570 36.09 18.15 17.89
N VAL A 571 36.03 17.33 16.84
CA VAL A 571 35.60 17.73 15.50
C VAL A 571 34.10 17.52 15.28
N SER A 572 33.50 18.38 14.46
CA SER A 572 32.13 18.20 14.00
C SER A 572 32.04 17.09 12.95
N GLN A 573 30.86 16.46 12.78
CA GLN A 573 30.68 15.39 11.80
C GLN A 573 31.09 15.75 10.35
N PRO A 574 30.79 16.95 9.80
CA PRO A 574 31.14 17.30 8.43
C PRO A 574 32.62 17.65 8.23
N THR A 575 33.44 17.72 9.29
CA THR A 575 34.84 18.12 9.18
C THR A 575 35.65 17.14 8.33
N THR A 576 36.25 17.67 7.26
CA THR A 576 37.28 17.02 6.45
C THR A 576 38.66 17.60 6.81
N HIS A 577 39.69 16.78 6.79
CA HIS A 577 41.08 17.18 7.02
C HIS A 577 41.95 16.52 5.94
N ASP A 578 42.61 17.33 5.12
CA ASP A 578 43.44 16.88 3.99
C ASP A 578 42.75 15.83 3.11
N GLY A 579 41.48 16.09 2.75
CA GLY A 579 40.65 15.20 1.92
C GLY A 579 40.07 13.99 2.66
N PHE A 580 40.47 13.73 3.91
CA PHE A 580 39.92 12.67 4.75
C PHE A 580 38.70 13.14 5.55
N ALA A 581 37.61 12.36 5.53
CA ALA A 581 36.38 12.67 6.28
C ALA A 581 36.52 12.36 7.79
N LEU A 582 37.41 13.10 8.46
CA LEU A 582 37.83 12.89 9.84
C LEU A 582 36.66 12.92 10.83
N GLY A 583 35.70 13.84 10.68
CA GLY A 583 34.55 13.95 11.56
C GLY A 583 33.63 12.73 11.53
N LYS A 584 33.34 12.22 10.33
CA LYS A 584 32.57 11.00 10.13
C LYS A 584 33.29 9.78 10.68
N TRP A 585 34.61 9.70 10.47
CA TRP A 585 35.43 8.59 10.97
C TRP A 585 35.49 8.58 12.51
N LEU A 586 35.81 9.71 13.15
CA LEU A 586 35.86 9.81 14.62
C LEU A 586 34.52 9.48 15.26
N ASN A 587 33.38 9.88 14.67
CA ASN A 587 32.07 9.49 15.19
C ASN A 587 31.81 7.97 15.15
N GLN A 588 32.24 7.29 14.09
CA GLN A 588 32.15 5.83 14.02
C GLN A 588 33.07 5.17 15.05
N VAL A 589 34.28 5.70 15.25
CA VAL A 589 35.23 5.19 16.24
C VAL A 589 34.73 5.42 17.67
N ARG A 590 34.15 6.59 17.98
CA ARG A 590 33.49 6.88 19.27
C ARG A 590 32.35 5.91 19.57
N HIS A 591 31.47 5.68 18.59
CA HIS A 591 30.37 4.73 18.75
C HIS A 591 30.87 3.32 19.07
N ARG A 592 31.87 2.83 18.34
CA ARG A 592 32.49 1.53 18.61
C ARG A 592 33.18 1.48 19.97
N GLN A 593 33.88 2.55 20.36
CA GLN A 593 34.56 2.64 21.64
C GLN A 593 33.58 2.64 22.83
N ARG A 594 32.42 3.27 22.71
CA ARG A 594 31.36 3.22 23.74
C ARG A 594 30.72 1.84 23.88
N ALA A 595 30.69 1.07 22.80
CA ALA A 595 30.17 -0.29 22.78
C ALA A 595 31.20 -1.34 23.21
N ALA A 596 32.46 -0.97 23.45
CA ALA A 596 33.55 -1.90 23.74
C ALA A 596 34.08 -1.73 25.17
N THR A 597 34.04 -2.82 25.94
CA THR A 597 34.69 -2.95 27.25
C THR A 597 35.52 -4.23 27.23
N PRO A 598 36.87 -4.17 27.30
CA PRO A 598 37.76 -3.02 27.56
C PRO A 598 38.00 -2.09 26.34
N PRO A 599 38.70 -0.95 26.51
CA PRO A 599 38.98 -0.02 25.42
C PRO A 599 39.73 -0.63 24.23
N THR A 600 39.30 -0.27 23.03
CA THR A 600 39.89 -0.77 21.79
C THR A 600 41.34 -0.30 21.64
N ARG A 601 42.18 -1.05 20.91
CA ARG A 601 43.56 -0.63 20.60
C ARG A 601 43.60 0.76 19.93
N LEU A 602 42.67 1.00 19.02
CA LEU A 602 42.50 2.30 18.36
C LEU A 602 42.05 3.40 19.34
N GLY A 603 41.12 3.08 20.23
CA GLY A 603 40.68 4.00 21.28
C GLY A 603 41.84 4.43 22.19
N ARG A 604 42.71 3.50 22.59
CA ARG A 604 43.94 3.82 23.36
C ARG A 604 44.87 4.76 22.59
N GLN A 605 45.05 4.56 21.29
CA GLN A 605 45.88 5.43 20.45
C GLN A 605 45.30 6.84 20.31
N LEU A 606 43.98 6.98 20.20
CA LEU A 606 43.32 8.28 20.13
C LEU A 606 43.31 9.00 21.49
N THR A 607 43.15 8.28 22.60
CA THR A 607 43.28 8.85 23.95
C THR A 607 44.67 9.42 24.21
N ALA A 608 45.72 8.84 23.61
CA ALA A 608 47.07 9.39 23.69
C ALA A 608 47.25 10.71 22.90
N LEU A 609 46.39 10.99 21.92
CA LEU A 609 46.41 12.24 21.15
C LEU A 609 45.56 13.34 21.81
N ASP A 610 44.40 12.98 22.32
CA ASP A 610 43.50 13.90 23.02
C ASP A 610 42.72 13.10 24.06
N THR A 611 42.96 13.36 25.34
CA THR A 611 42.28 12.69 26.46
C THR A 611 40.75 12.79 26.36
N TRP A 612 40.24 13.88 25.76
CA TRP A 612 38.82 14.19 25.62
C TRP A 612 38.31 13.99 24.18
N TRP A 613 38.95 13.13 23.38
CA TRP A 613 38.46 12.81 22.03
C TRP A 613 37.09 12.12 22.02
N ASN A 614 36.72 11.40 23.09
CA ASN A 614 35.43 10.74 23.30
C ASN A 614 34.89 11.07 24.71
N PRO A 615 34.46 12.31 24.96
CA PRO A 615 34.02 12.72 26.29
C PRO A 615 32.64 12.14 26.63
N PRO A 616 32.27 12.07 27.92
CA PRO A 616 30.92 11.66 28.34
C PRO A 616 29.86 12.76 28.13
N TRP A 617 30.26 13.98 27.76
CA TRP A 617 29.38 15.10 27.38
C TRP A 617 29.36 15.34 25.86
N THR A 618 28.63 16.36 25.42
CA THR A 618 28.50 16.71 24.00
C THR A 618 29.81 17.24 23.42
N LEU A 619 30.08 16.95 22.15
CA LEU A 619 31.27 17.49 21.48
C LEU A 619 31.23 19.01 21.35
N ASP A 620 30.04 19.60 21.27
CA ASP A 620 29.90 21.05 21.27
C ASP A 620 30.35 21.66 22.59
N TRP A 621 29.97 21.08 23.75
CA TRP A 621 30.49 21.53 25.03
C TRP A 621 32.03 21.49 25.06
N GLN A 622 32.63 20.40 24.54
CA GLN A 622 34.09 20.27 24.47
C GLN A 622 34.74 21.34 23.59
N ARG A 623 34.09 21.70 22.46
CA ARG A 623 34.57 22.75 21.54
C ARG A 623 34.50 24.14 22.18
N TYR A 624 33.41 24.46 22.87
CA TYR A 624 33.26 25.72 23.59
C TYR A 624 34.25 25.83 24.75
N TYR A 625 34.45 24.77 25.52
CA TYR A 625 35.47 24.74 26.57
C TYR A 625 36.88 25.01 26.02
N TRP A 626 37.27 24.30 24.95
CA TRP A 626 38.59 24.49 24.34
C TRP A 626 38.76 25.92 23.83
N ALA A 627 37.73 26.48 23.17
CA ALA A 627 37.76 27.86 22.70
C ALA A 627 37.88 28.87 23.85
N ALA A 628 37.06 28.73 24.90
CA ALA A 628 37.12 29.60 26.07
C ALA A 628 38.50 29.59 26.72
N ARG A 629 39.12 28.41 26.87
CA ARG A 629 40.48 28.27 27.40
C ARG A 629 41.51 29.07 26.61
N HIS A 630 41.49 28.95 25.29
CA HIS A 630 42.54 29.55 24.46
C HIS A 630 42.27 31.01 24.08
N HIS A 631 41.03 31.49 24.21
CA HIS A 631 40.79 32.94 24.25
C HIS A 631 41.37 33.57 25.52
N LEU A 632 41.28 32.88 26.68
CA LEU A 632 41.83 33.34 27.95
C LEU A 632 43.36 33.31 28.01
N HIS A 633 43.95 32.19 27.59
CA HIS A 633 45.38 31.91 27.81
C HIS A 633 46.25 32.02 26.55
N GLY A 634 45.65 32.34 25.41
CA GLY A 634 46.31 32.27 24.11
C GLY A 634 46.41 30.84 23.58
N LEU A 635 46.69 30.72 22.28
CA LEU A 635 46.94 29.44 21.64
C LEU A 635 48.36 28.93 21.95
N PRO A 636 48.56 27.62 22.07
CA PRO A 636 49.89 27.03 22.14
C PRO A 636 50.67 27.27 20.83
N ASP A 637 52.00 27.30 20.92
CA ASP A 637 52.87 27.47 19.76
C ASP A 637 52.61 26.41 18.68
N GLY A 638 52.47 26.87 17.43
CA GLY A 638 52.19 26.02 16.27
C GLY A 638 50.73 25.57 16.11
N VAL A 639 49.86 25.84 17.09
CA VAL A 639 48.43 25.55 17.00
C VAL A 639 47.70 26.71 16.35
N VAL A 640 46.79 26.39 15.43
CA VAL A 640 45.88 27.35 14.81
C VAL A 640 44.43 26.97 15.12
N TRP A 641 43.60 27.98 15.16
CA TRP A 641 42.16 27.80 15.31
C TRP A 641 41.52 27.03 14.15
N TRP A 642 40.47 26.24 14.43
CA TRP A 642 39.70 25.53 13.40
C TRP A 642 38.59 26.41 12.78
N PRO A 643 38.11 26.09 11.56
CA PRO A 643 37.02 26.82 10.90
C PRO A 643 35.69 26.71 11.66
N GLY A 644 34.97 27.83 11.82
CA GLY A 644 33.69 27.85 12.55
C GLY A 644 33.85 27.59 14.06
N ARG A 645 34.98 28.02 14.64
CA ARG A 645 35.15 28.08 16.08
C ARG A 645 34.21 29.08 16.74
N PRO A 646 33.83 28.89 18.01
CA PRO A 646 33.21 29.94 18.81
C PRO A 646 34.13 31.17 18.93
N ASP A 647 33.56 32.36 18.74
CA ASP A 647 34.25 33.63 18.98
C ASP A 647 34.31 33.96 20.48
N GLU A 648 34.98 35.07 20.83
CA GLU A 648 35.22 35.44 22.22
C GLU A 648 33.90 35.72 22.95
N ASP A 649 32.97 36.46 22.34
CA ASP A 649 31.67 36.80 22.92
C ASP A 649 30.81 35.56 23.16
N GLN A 650 30.77 34.64 22.18
CA GLN A 650 30.10 33.35 22.29
C GLN A 650 30.69 32.51 23.42
N THR A 651 32.02 32.52 23.61
CA THR A 651 32.62 31.80 24.73
C THR A 651 32.37 32.45 26.09
N ARG A 652 32.30 33.78 26.18
CA ARG A 652 31.91 34.49 27.43
C ARG A 652 30.47 34.17 27.80
N GLN A 653 29.55 34.24 26.83
CA GLN A 653 28.16 33.86 27.05
C GLN A 653 28.05 32.40 27.52
N TRP A 654 28.75 31.49 26.84
CA TRP A 654 28.77 30.08 27.23
C TRP A 654 29.30 29.87 28.65
N LEU A 655 30.33 30.61 29.09
CA LEU A 655 30.85 30.54 30.47
C LEU A 655 29.81 31.01 31.50
N HIS A 656 29.08 32.09 31.24
CA HIS A 656 27.96 32.53 32.10
C HIS A 656 26.87 31.45 32.20
N GLU A 657 26.53 30.81 31.08
CA GLU A 657 25.57 29.69 31.06
C GLU A 657 26.06 28.49 31.89
N GLN A 658 27.37 28.20 31.86
CA GLN A 658 27.95 27.13 32.68
C GLN A 658 27.91 27.47 34.17
N GLN A 659 28.13 28.72 34.55
CA GLN A 659 28.01 29.18 35.94
C GLN A 659 26.56 29.09 36.45
N ALA A 660 25.59 29.52 35.63
CA ALA A 660 24.17 29.41 35.97
C ALA A 660 23.72 27.94 36.11
N SER A 661 24.34 27.04 35.34
CA SER A 661 24.01 25.61 35.30
C SER A 661 24.92 24.75 36.17
N TRP A 662 25.72 25.35 37.07
CA TRP A 662 26.83 24.69 37.78
C TRP A 662 26.46 23.35 38.44
N GLN A 663 25.29 23.29 39.06
CA GLN A 663 24.80 22.11 39.77
C GLN A 663 24.48 20.92 38.85
N HIS A 664 24.24 21.19 37.56
CA HIS A 664 23.87 20.19 36.55
C HIS A 664 25.07 19.71 35.71
N LEU A 665 26.25 20.29 35.92
CA LEU A 665 27.46 19.91 35.21
C LEU A 665 28.03 18.59 35.73
N HIS A 666 28.57 17.77 34.84
CA HIS A 666 29.34 16.57 35.21
C HIS A 666 30.54 16.97 36.08
N ASP A 667 30.94 16.15 37.05
CA ASP A 667 32.01 16.52 38.01
C ASP A 667 33.31 16.92 37.29
N ARG A 668 33.71 16.15 36.27
CA ARG A 668 34.83 16.48 35.38
C ARG A 668 34.67 17.79 34.60
N GLN A 669 33.45 18.19 34.23
CA GLN A 669 33.21 19.50 33.60
C GLN A 669 33.44 20.64 34.61
N ARG A 670 33.00 20.47 35.87
CA ARG A 670 33.25 21.44 36.95
C ARG A 670 34.74 21.58 37.24
N GLU A 671 35.50 20.48 37.24
CA GLU A 671 36.96 20.50 37.35
C GLU A 671 37.62 21.28 36.21
N LEU A 672 37.23 20.99 34.96
CA LEU A 672 37.75 21.68 33.77
C LEU A 672 37.45 23.19 33.80
N ILE A 673 36.25 23.61 34.23
CA ILE A 673 35.92 25.03 34.34
C ILE A 673 36.68 25.69 35.50
N ARG A 674 36.85 25.02 36.65
CA ARG A 674 37.67 25.54 37.75
C ARG A 674 39.12 25.78 37.32
N SER A 675 39.69 24.91 36.48
CA SER A 675 41.05 25.09 36.01
C SER A 675 41.24 26.35 35.16
N LEU A 676 40.19 26.80 34.45
CA LEU A 676 40.23 28.08 33.72
C LEU A 676 40.43 29.27 34.66
N ALA A 677 39.76 29.25 35.83
CA ALA A 677 39.83 30.33 36.81
C ALA A 677 41.13 30.34 37.64
N ALA A 678 41.70 29.15 37.89
CA ALA A 678 42.97 29.03 38.59
C ALA A 678 44.15 29.60 37.78
N ASP A 679 44.18 29.36 36.46
CA ASP A 679 45.27 29.79 35.57
C ASP A 679 45.25 31.31 35.29
N THR A 680 44.09 31.97 35.38
CA THR A 680 43.96 33.44 35.26
C THR A 680 44.53 34.22 36.46
N SER A 681 44.78 33.56 37.59
CA SER A 681 45.31 34.21 38.80
C SER A 681 46.82 34.51 38.72
N GLY A 682 47.53 33.88 37.77
CA GLY A 682 48.99 34.04 37.58
C GLY A 682 49.41 34.94 36.40
N THR A 683 48.49 35.26 35.49
CA THR A 683 48.75 36.17 34.36
C THR A 683 47.90 37.41 34.54
N GLY A 684 48.53 38.57 34.75
CA GLY A 684 47.90 39.84 35.13
C GLY A 684 46.98 40.49 34.08
N ARG A 685 45.98 39.76 33.58
CA ARG A 685 44.83 40.31 32.85
C ARG A 685 43.59 40.12 33.72
N ARG A 686 43.38 41.07 34.63
CA ARG A 686 42.09 41.24 35.32
C ARG A 686 41.15 41.98 34.39
N GLY A 687 40.19 41.26 33.84
CA GLY A 687 39.12 41.84 33.06
C GLY A 687 38.35 40.77 32.29
N LEU A 688 37.83 39.76 33.00
CA LEU A 688 36.78 38.85 32.53
C LEU A 688 35.96 38.37 33.72
#